data_AF-A0AAN6YN84-F1
#
_entry.id   AF-A0AAN6YN84-F1
#
_cell.length_a   1.000
_cell.length_b   1.000
_cell.length_c   1.000
_cell.angle_alpha   90.00
_cell.angle_beta   90.00
_cell.angle_gamma   90.00
#
_symmetry.space_group_name_H-M   'P 1'
#
loop_
_entity.id
_entity.type
_entity.pdbx_description
1 polymer ?
#
loop_
_entity_poly.entity_id
_entity_poly.type
_entity_poly.pdbx_seq_one_letter_code
_entity_poly.pdbx_strand_id
1 'polypeptide(L)'
;MADRHPTLLQPYSERAKTASHPLSRYLFRLMDLKASNLCLSADVTSARELLTLADKVGPAIVVLKTHYDLISGWDYNPQTGTGAKLAALARKHGFLIFEDRKFVDIGKTVQMQYTAGTARIIEWAHITNANIDAGKDMVRAMAEAAANWKAHIHYEVKTSVSVGTPVADQFDNDSDRDVDGRKGSIVSITTVTQSFEPADSPRLAKTNEAGDDLVFPGIEEAPMERGLLLLAQMSSKGCLMTKEYTQACVEAARENKGFVMGYVAQQSLNSAPDDTFIHMTPGCKLPPTDEEENGIIEGDGLGQQYNTPDKLINVLGTDIVIVGRVISCTECHRRKQKCDRKLPCTNCVSRNKQLSCRYETGAYPTISRLDPQTTLAAAGENTTSSSSTSTEIALNTFGYAQGSTSTLNFLQHLEDPTSPSHSVPQLPISDNFPSTPALDQRYKSLLRQLPPKIYIQKLVPVYIREFNWAYATIDVPYFYSQLNSFNSLPFAQLSSPSTVPSDLRSFPALLFQICAVALLTLPAEGDKEFDGLKYAGSMFFEDLAAEYSELGIQVLQTLGKRGMTLTTVTAGFIRGSFLKYQALVTESWHAIGGAIRDGMEIGLHTHNNPHGERGKRVWMTLVMWDVHMACVLGRPTIIGLDLIRNGIILPQDDRHSEHDPPTPLSRALWGYKVMSPMREILEVEKEGPSPSRGFAEIDRLHGECVRLSQELPACFRLDSPDTQWDLHKNCYWLPWARVLMPQIMSVQLMALHRPYIFIRRESRFEALKACLEMLDAQRLHFAMLKPNMYKTFSLFFGTFDAIVLISTIYILFPKEHPQFLSAALQHFHWAVERFQAMSIRNSLAKAALGVLHAIRLRLDRSLLDNNKASSSSPATNSLWDTTPPSNTTTTNTSNTSPDSNDGGMISEYPPLPDTNTTTTSEEDHHQFDTETQSNSNNNNFDFSFPTNFDWSSVQPIFATNDLLYGNLSGTTVAVGTGTGTGSSDLMTNGDTINTTSWTDDGLLEAGTGIDWQFEGDFGSDTVWNLFNNFPPVGL
;
A
#
# COMPACT_ATOMS: atom_id res chain seq x y z
N MET A 1 -53.93 24.96 15.94
CA MET A 1 -52.66 24.20 16.09
C MET A 1 -51.56 25.22 16.40
N ALA A 2 -50.39 24.82 16.88
CA ALA A 2 -49.24 25.74 16.84
C ALA A 2 -48.83 25.91 15.37
N ASP A 3 -48.55 27.13 14.94
CA ASP A 3 -48.14 27.39 13.56
C ASP A 3 -46.78 26.72 13.29
N ARG A 4 -46.75 25.84 12.28
CA ARG A 4 -45.53 25.11 11.92
C ARG A 4 -44.54 26.10 11.27
N HIS A 5 -43.25 25.96 11.59
CA HIS A 5 -42.23 26.88 11.10
C HIS A 5 -42.21 26.94 9.55
N PRO A 6 -42.11 28.12 8.90
CA PRO A 6 -42.26 28.26 7.45
C PRO A 6 -41.34 27.36 6.61
N THR A 7 -40.14 27.06 7.12
CA THR A 7 -39.18 26.17 6.44
C THR A 7 -39.72 24.77 6.11
N LEU A 8 -40.80 24.32 6.77
CA LEU A 8 -41.43 23.03 6.46
C LEU A 8 -42.09 23.00 5.08
N LEU A 9 -42.71 24.10 4.67
CA LEU A 9 -43.50 24.18 3.42
C LEU A 9 -42.82 25.04 2.35
N GLN A 10 -41.74 25.75 2.73
CA GLN A 10 -40.94 26.56 1.81
C GLN A 10 -40.03 25.67 0.95
N PRO A 11 -40.05 25.79 -0.40
CA PRO A 11 -39.17 25.03 -1.30
C PRO A 11 -37.68 25.21 -0.98
N TYR A 12 -36.86 24.20 -1.28
CA TYR A 12 -35.43 24.25 -1.02
C TYR A 12 -34.75 25.39 -1.80
N SER A 13 -35.12 25.62 -3.06
CA SER A 13 -34.73 26.79 -3.86
C SER A 13 -35.00 28.16 -3.19
N GLU A 14 -36.09 28.31 -2.45
CA GLU A 14 -36.38 29.54 -1.69
C GLU A 14 -35.59 29.60 -0.37
N ARG A 15 -35.43 28.48 0.34
CA ARG A 15 -34.61 28.37 1.56
C ARG A 15 -33.13 28.62 1.29
N ALA A 16 -32.64 28.29 0.10
CA ALA A 16 -31.28 28.56 -0.32
C ALA A 16 -30.94 30.06 -0.37
N LYS A 17 -31.95 30.94 -0.54
CA LYS A 17 -31.77 32.40 -0.57
C LYS A 17 -31.57 32.98 0.84
N THR A 18 -32.17 32.36 1.87
CA THR A 18 -32.22 32.89 3.23
C THR A 18 -31.32 32.16 4.23
N ALA A 19 -30.85 30.95 3.92
CA ALA A 19 -30.04 30.16 4.86
C ALA A 19 -28.76 30.88 5.31
N SER A 20 -28.39 30.71 6.59
CA SER A 20 -27.20 31.36 7.17
C SER A 20 -25.88 30.79 6.66
N HIS A 21 -25.73 29.46 6.67
CA HIS A 21 -24.48 28.78 6.34
C HIS A 21 -24.30 28.53 4.83
N PRO A 22 -23.11 28.79 4.23
CA PRO A 22 -22.88 28.60 2.80
C PRO A 22 -23.15 27.18 2.28
N LEU A 23 -22.75 26.12 3.02
CA LEU A 23 -23.04 24.75 2.62
C LEU A 23 -24.54 24.44 2.64
N SER A 24 -25.35 25.10 3.50
CA SER A 24 -26.81 24.96 3.46
C SER A 24 -27.40 25.60 2.19
N ARG A 25 -26.91 26.78 1.76
CA ARG A 25 -27.33 27.42 0.50
C ARG A 25 -26.98 26.58 -0.72
N TYR A 26 -25.82 25.92 -0.69
CA TYR A 26 -25.39 24.97 -1.71
C TYR A 26 -26.28 23.72 -1.71
N LEU A 27 -26.39 23.04 -0.56
CA LEU A 27 -27.11 21.79 -0.43
C LEU A 27 -28.61 21.94 -0.76
N PHE A 28 -29.25 23.03 -0.37
CA PHE A 28 -30.65 23.28 -0.76
C PHE A 28 -30.84 23.46 -2.28
N ARG A 29 -29.91 24.12 -2.99
CA ARG A 29 -29.96 24.19 -4.46
C ARG A 29 -29.68 22.84 -5.12
N LEU A 30 -28.75 22.07 -4.56
CA LEU A 30 -28.43 20.72 -5.02
C LEU A 30 -29.62 19.76 -4.85
N MET A 31 -30.37 19.87 -3.75
CA MET A 31 -31.59 19.10 -3.48
C MET A 31 -32.72 19.44 -4.47
N ASP A 32 -32.90 20.72 -4.78
CA ASP A 32 -33.86 21.23 -5.76
C ASP A 32 -33.49 20.73 -7.18
N LEU A 33 -32.23 20.92 -7.59
CA LEU A 33 -31.67 20.52 -8.89
C LEU A 33 -31.72 19.01 -9.15
N LYS A 34 -31.40 18.19 -8.14
CA LYS A 34 -31.37 16.71 -8.26
C LYS A 34 -32.69 16.05 -7.87
N ALA A 35 -33.72 16.82 -7.51
CA ALA A 35 -34.98 16.35 -6.94
C ALA A 35 -34.81 15.28 -5.84
N SER A 36 -33.77 15.43 -5.00
CA SER A 36 -33.33 14.42 -4.03
C SER A 36 -33.01 15.04 -2.68
N ASN A 37 -33.49 14.40 -1.61
CA ASN A 37 -33.16 14.72 -0.22
C ASN A 37 -32.57 13.49 0.50
N LEU A 38 -31.93 12.60 -0.26
CA LEU A 38 -31.36 11.36 0.26
C LEU A 38 -29.90 11.54 0.71
N CYS A 39 -29.63 11.12 1.95
CA CYS A 39 -28.29 10.89 2.47
C CYS A 39 -28.05 9.37 2.60
N LEU A 40 -27.00 8.85 1.97
CA LEU A 40 -26.61 7.45 2.11
C LEU A 40 -25.61 7.28 3.27
N SER A 41 -25.96 6.45 4.25
CA SER A 41 -25.00 5.93 5.23
C SER A 41 -24.18 4.82 4.58
N ALA A 42 -22.99 5.17 4.11
CA ALA A 42 -22.07 4.29 3.40
C ALA A 42 -21.25 3.46 4.40
N ASP A 43 -21.94 2.69 5.25
CA ASP A 43 -21.33 1.82 6.27
C ASP A 43 -20.74 0.56 5.61
N VAL A 44 -19.62 0.77 4.93
CA VAL A 44 -18.75 -0.19 4.25
C VAL A 44 -17.60 -0.61 5.17
N THR A 45 -16.75 -1.54 4.72
CA THR A 45 -15.56 -1.95 5.50
C THR A 45 -14.22 -1.83 4.76
N SER A 46 -14.24 -1.36 3.50
CA SER A 46 -13.01 -1.08 2.72
C SER A 46 -13.15 0.16 1.85
N ALA A 47 -12.04 0.85 1.60
CA ALA A 47 -12.02 2.06 0.79
C ALA A 47 -12.48 1.82 -0.66
N ARG A 48 -12.19 0.64 -1.23
CA ARG A 48 -12.70 0.23 -2.56
C ARG A 48 -14.22 0.10 -2.55
N GLU A 49 -14.79 -0.58 -1.55
CA GLU A 49 -16.25 -0.68 -1.38
C GLU A 49 -16.89 0.71 -1.23
N LEU A 50 -16.22 1.65 -0.54
CA LEU A 50 -16.69 3.04 -0.41
C LEU A 50 -16.76 3.76 -1.76
N LEU A 51 -15.65 3.79 -2.50
CA LEU A 51 -15.53 4.54 -3.77
C LEU A 51 -16.45 3.94 -4.85
N THR A 52 -16.49 2.61 -4.99
CA THR A 52 -17.42 1.94 -5.92
C THR A 52 -18.89 2.15 -5.56
N LEU A 53 -19.23 2.27 -4.27
CA LEU A 53 -20.59 2.61 -3.84
C LEU A 53 -20.90 4.08 -4.16
N ALA A 54 -20.00 5.00 -3.83
CA ALA A 54 -20.16 6.43 -4.04
C ALA A 54 -20.32 6.82 -5.53
N ASP A 55 -19.53 6.22 -6.43
CA ASP A 55 -19.66 6.47 -7.88
C ASP A 55 -21.00 5.95 -8.44
N LYS A 56 -21.49 4.80 -7.96
CA LYS A 56 -22.74 4.19 -8.45
C LYS A 56 -24.00 4.85 -7.91
N VAL A 57 -23.97 5.37 -6.68
CA VAL A 57 -25.14 6.00 -6.03
C VAL A 57 -25.12 7.52 -6.08
N GLY A 58 -23.97 8.12 -6.40
CA GLY A 58 -23.74 9.56 -6.47
C GLY A 58 -24.86 10.35 -7.17
N PRO A 59 -25.33 9.93 -8.37
CA PRO A 59 -26.41 10.63 -9.08
C PRO A 59 -27.72 10.73 -8.29
N ALA A 60 -28.02 9.79 -7.39
CA ALA A 60 -29.27 9.73 -6.63
C ALA A 60 -29.22 10.39 -5.24
N ILE A 61 -28.04 10.70 -4.71
CA ILE A 61 -27.84 11.24 -3.36
C ILE A 61 -27.42 12.71 -3.37
N VAL A 62 -27.71 13.43 -2.29
CA VAL A 62 -27.17 14.78 -2.04
C VAL A 62 -26.12 14.83 -0.94
N VAL A 63 -26.05 13.78 -0.11
CA VAL A 63 -25.00 13.61 0.92
C VAL A 63 -24.54 12.15 0.94
N LEU A 64 -23.22 11.93 0.91
CA LEU A 64 -22.59 10.65 1.22
C LEU A 64 -22.07 10.72 2.66
N LYS A 65 -22.62 9.89 3.55
CA LYS A 65 -22.18 9.84 4.95
C LYS A 65 -21.21 8.69 5.20
N THR A 66 -20.03 9.00 5.72
CA THR A 66 -18.95 8.07 6.02
C THR A 66 -18.81 7.79 7.53
N HIS A 67 -18.03 6.77 7.84
CA HIS A 67 -17.41 6.49 9.14
C HIS A 67 -15.98 5.99 8.82
N TYR A 68 -15.01 6.90 8.63
CA TYR A 68 -13.69 6.49 8.11
C TYR A 68 -12.95 5.50 9.03
N ASP A 69 -13.25 5.52 10.33
CA ASP A 69 -12.67 4.68 11.37
C ASP A 69 -13.10 3.20 11.28
N LEU A 70 -14.15 2.90 10.49
CA LEU A 70 -14.58 1.53 10.17
C LEU A 70 -13.93 0.98 8.88
N ILE A 71 -13.13 1.77 8.15
CA ILE A 71 -12.78 1.51 6.76
C ILE A 71 -11.31 1.06 6.62
N SER A 72 -11.12 -0.21 6.27
CA SER A 72 -9.80 -0.76 5.95
C SER A 72 -9.28 -0.23 4.60
N GLY A 73 -7.96 -0.05 4.51
CA GLY A 73 -7.31 0.44 3.29
C GLY A 73 -7.61 1.91 2.96
N TRP A 74 -8.00 2.73 3.95
CA TRP A 74 -8.08 4.17 3.77
C TRP A 74 -6.69 4.76 3.50
N ASP A 75 -6.55 5.48 2.40
CA ASP A 75 -5.34 6.22 2.04
C ASP A 75 -5.44 7.68 2.55
N TYR A 76 -4.43 8.09 3.31
CA TYR A 76 -4.33 9.39 3.99
C TYR A 76 -3.54 10.45 3.19
N ASN A 77 -3.13 10.15 1.96
CA ASN A 77 -2.57 11.16 1.05
C ASN A 77 -3.61 12.27 0.78
N PRO A 78 -3.30 13.56 1.02
CA PRO A 78 -4.25 14.67 0.87
C PRO A 78 -4.65 14.97 -0.58
N GLN A 79 -3.87 14.51 -1.58
CA GLN A 79 -4.08 14.80 -3.00
C GLN A 79 -4.55 13.58 -3.78
N THR A 80 -4.06 12.37 -3.49
CA THR A 80 -4.38 11.13 -4.25
C THR A 80 -5.14 10.07 -3.44
N GLY A 81 -5.30 10.29 -2.13
CA GLY A 81 -5.86 9.31 -1.20
C GLY A 81 -7.37 9.17 -1.23
N THR A 82 -7.93 8.41 -0.28
CA THR A 82 -9.37 8.10 -0.24
C THR A 82 -10.22 9.35 -0.07
N GLY A 83 -9.77 10.33 0.73
CA GLY A 83 -10.45 11.62 0.88
C GLY A 83 -10.53 12.43 -0.42
N ALA A 84 -9.44 12.48 -1.19
CA ALA A 84 -9.40 13.19 -2.48
C ALA A 84 -10.23 12.47 -3.56
N LYS A 85 -10.16 11.14 -3.63
CA LYS A 85 -10.98 10.34 -4.55
C LYS A 85 -12.48 10.44 -4.25
N LEU A 86 -12.85 10.57 -2.97
CA LEU A 86 -14.23 10.92 -2.59
C LEU A 86 -14.61 12.35 -3.03
N ALA A 87 -13.71 13.31 -2.93
CA ALA A 87 -13.95 14.69 -3.38
C ALA A 87 -14.14 14.78 -4.90
N ALA A 88 -13.37 14.05 -5.70
CA ALA A 88 -13.58 13.94 -7.14
C ALA A 88 -14.97 13.37 -7.48
N LEU A 89 -15.39 12.28 -6.83
CA LEU A 89 -16.73 11.72 -6.99
C LEU A 89 -17.84 12.67 -6.54
N ALA A 90 -17.62 13.43 -5.46
CA ALA A 90 -18.53 14.44 -4.94
C ALA A 90 -18.76 15.60 -5.91
N ARG A 91 -17.71 16.06 -6.61
CA ARG A 91 -17.78 17.07 -7.68
C ARG A 91 -18.47 16.53 -8.93
N LYS A 92 -18.02 15.37 -9.43
CA LYS A 92 -18.56 14.66 -10.60
C LYS A 92 -20.07 14.40 -10.52
N HIS A 93 -20.55 13.94 -9.36
CA HIS A 93 -21.94 13.50 -9.18
C HIS A 93 -22.81 14.48 -8.40
N GLY A 94 -22.26 15.55 -7.84
CA GLY A 94 -22.99 16.54 -7.04
C GLY A 94 -23.52 15.95 -5.73
N PHE A 95 -22.66 15.75 -4.74
CA PHE A 95 -23.05 15.45 -3.35
C PHE A 95 -22.05 16.05 -2.35
N LEU A 96 -22.46 16.25 -1.09
CA LEU A 96 -21.54 16.62 -0.01
C LEU A 96 -21.07 15.40 0.78
N ILE A 97 -19.83 15.44 1.29
CA ILE A 97 -19.27 14.37 2.14
C ILE A 97 -19.51 14.73 3.61
N PHE A 98 -20.20 13.84 4.35
CA PHE A 98 -20.47 13.98 5.78
C PHE A 98 -19.75 12.88 6.57
N GLU A 99 -18.71 13.23 7.32
CA GLU A 99 -18.06 12.29 8.23
C GLU A 99 -18.79 12.25 9.58
N ASP A 100 -19.40 11.11 9.90
CA ASP A 100 -20.26 10.88 11.06
C ASP A 100 -19.46 10.51 12.32
N ARG A 101 -18.35 11.21 12.52
CA ARG A 101 -17.36 10.95 13.58
C ARG A 101 -17.90 11.14 14.99
N LYS A 102 -19.00 11.89 15.18
CA LYS A 102 -19.65 12.18 16.48
C LYS A 102 -18.61 12.62 17.52
N PHE A 103 -17.99 13.78 17.30
CA PHE A 103 -17.04 14.34 18.25
C PHE A 103 -17.70 14.56 19.62
N VAL A 104 -17.01 14.15 20.69
CA VAL A 104 -17.34 14.37 22.11
C VAL A 104 -16.04 14.40 22.88
N ASP A 105 -15.47 15.60 23.05
CA ASP A 105 -14.22 15.84 23.77
C ASP A 105 -14.10 17.33 24.12
N ILE A 106 -13.21 17.68 25.03
CA ILE A 106 -12.96 19.08 25.40
C ILE A 106 -12.37 19.86 24.22
N GLY A 107 -12.61 21.18 24.20
CA GLY A 107 -12.33 22.05 23.04
C GLY A 107 -10.96 21.85 22.38
N LYS A 108 -9.88 21.76 23.15
CA LYS A 108 -8.53 21.59 22.56
C LYS A 108 -8.31 20.20 21.97
N THR A 109 -8.88 19.14 22.55
CA THR A 109 -8.75 17.79 22.00
C THR A 109 -9.55 17.66 20.71
N VAL A 110 -10.79 18.15 20.67
CA VAL A 110 -11.63 18.06 19.46
C VAL A 110 -11.03 18.85 18.29
N GLN A 111 -10.38 20.01 18.54
CA GLN A 111 -9.60 20.71 17.52
C GLN A 111 -8.54 19.79 16.87
N MET A 112 -7.77 19.05 17.68
CA MET A 112 -6.73 18.14 17.18
C MET A 112 -7.31 16.89 16.50
N GLN A 113 -8.42 16.34 17.02
CA GLN A 113 -9.13 15.23 16.38
C GLN A 113 -9.75 15.61 15.02
N TYR A 114 -10.07 16.89 14.82
CA TYR A 114 -10.68 17.40 13.59
C TYR A 114 -9.63 17.84 12.54
N THR A 115 -8.56 18.52 12.96
CA THR A 115 -7.56 19.12 12.05
C THR A 115 -6.28 18.30 11.87
N ALA A 116 -5.95 17.38 12.77
CA ALA A 116 -4.68 16.67 12.80
C ALA A 116 -4.85 15.14 12.83
N GLY A 117 -3.82 14.43 13.29
CA GLY A 117 -3.73 12.97 13.17
C GLY A 117 -3.49 12.50 11.73
N THR A 118 -3.67 11.22 11.46
CA THR A 118 -3.60 10.66 10.10
C THR A 118 -4.81 11.07 9.25
N ALA A 119 -6.00 11.10 9.86
CA ALA A 119 -7.27 11.28 9.18
C ALA A 119 -7.54 12.71 8.68
N ARG A 120 -6.98 13.72 9.35
CA ARG A 120 -7.10 15.17 9.04
C ARG A 120 -8.48 15.54 8.47
N ILE A 121 -9.53 15.19 9.22
CA ILE A 121 -10.93 15.10 8.73
C ILE A 121 -11.39 16.40 8.04
N ILE A 122 -10.91 17.54 8.52
CA ILE A 122 -11.19 18.87 7.96
C ILE A 122 -10.72 19.08 6.50
N GLU A 123 -9.83 18.25 5.97
CA GLU A 123 -9.30 18.36 4.61
C GLU A 123 -10.31 17.89 3.56
N TRP A 124 -11.03 16.80 3.83
CA TRP A 124 -11.90 16.12 2.86
C TRP A 124 -13.39 16.13 3.24
N ALA A 125 -13.74 16.12 4.52
CA ALA A 125 -15.14 16.16 4.94
C ALA A 125 -15.73 17.57 4.73
N HIS A 126 -16.89 17.67 4.08
CA HIS A 126 -17.62 18.94 3.97
C HIS A 126 -18.40 19.22 5.26
N ILE A 127 -19.00 18.17 5.81
CA ILE A 127 -19.83 18.18 7.00
C ILE A 127 -19.22 17.23 8.04
N THR A 128 -19.28 17.59 9.31
CA THR A 128 -19.02 16.70 10.45
C THR A 128 -20.12 16.84 11.50
N ASN A 129 -20.12 16.01 12.54
CA ASN A 129 -21.05 16.16 13.66
C ASN A 129 -20.40 16.04 15.05
N ALA A 130 -21.03 16.68 16.02
CA ALA A 130 -20.64 16.64 17.43
C ALA A 130 -21.85 16.41 18.34
N ASN A 131 -21.64 15.70 19.44
CA ASN A 131 -22.51 15.71 20.62
C ASN A 131 -21.88 16.68 21.63
N ILE A 132 -22.69 17.49 22.31
CA ILE A 132 -22.22 18.57 23.20
C ILE A 132 -22.11 18.18 24.68
N ASP A 133 -22.11 16.89 25.02
CA ASP A 133 -21.91 16.36 26.39
C ASP A 133 -20.62 16.89 27.05
N ALA A 134 -19.59 17.23 26.27
CA ALA A 134 -18.35 17.85 26.74
C ALA A 134 -18.45 19.38 26.97
N GLY A 135 -19.64 19.96 26.82
CA GLY A 135 -19.93 21.39 26.96
C GLY A 135 -19.87 22.15 25.64
N LYS A 136 -20.80 23.11 25.45
CA LYS A 136 -20.98 23.84 24.17
C LYS A 136 -19.76 24.62 23.67
N ASP A 137 -18.79 24.94 24.54
CA ASP A 137 -17.51 25.54 24.14
C ASP A 137 -16.72 24.68 23.14
N MET A 138 -16.96 23.37 23.06
CA MET A 138 -16.36 22.53 22.02
C MET A 138 -16.80 22.96 20.60
N VAL A 139 -18.03 23.48 20.44
CA VAL A 139 -18.56 23.97 19.16
C VAL A 139 -17.80 25.21 18.71
N ARG A 140 -17.58 26.15 19.64
CA ARG A 140 -16.74 27.34 19.41
C ARG A 140 -15.30 26.93 19.06
N ALA A 141 -14.72 25.99 19.80
CA ALA A 141 -13.36 25.52 19.54
C ALA A 141 -13.23 24.85 18.15
N MET A 142 -14.23 24.10 17.69
CA MET A 142 -14.28 23.56 16.32
C MET A 142 -14.46 24.66 15.27
N ALA A 143 -15.28 25.68 15.53
CA ALA A 143 -15.45 26.83 14.65
C ALA A 143 -14.15 27.64 14.48
N GLU A 144 -13.42 27.86 15.58
CA GLU A 144 -12.08 28.46 15.58
C GLU A 144 -11.09 27.65 14.75
N ALA A 145 -11.09 26.31 14.89
CA ALA A 145 -10.26 25.44 14.06
C ALA A 145 -10.62 25.51 12.57
N ALA A 146 -11.91 25.59 12.22
CA ALA A 146 -12.35 25.73 10.83
C ALA A 146 -12.01 27.08 10.22
N ALA A 147 -12.15 28.17 10.98
CA ALA A 147 -11.73 29.51 10.57
C ALA A 147 -10.21 29.58 10.37
N ASN A 148 -9.43 29.04 11.32
CA ASN A 148 -7.97 28.98 11.23
C ASN A 148 -7.50 28.14 10.05
N TRP A 149 -8.05 26.94 9.85
CA TRP A 149 -7.73 26.09 8.70
C TRP A 149 -8.01 26.82 7.38
N LYS A 150 -9.19 27.45 7.22
CA LYS A 150 -9.54 28.21 6.02
C LYS A 150 -8.56 29.37 5.76
N ALA A 151 -8.08 30.03 6.81
CA ALA A 151 -7.18 31.18 6.71
C ALA A 151 -5.73 30.83 6.29
N HIS A 152 -5.32 29.56 6.39
CA HIS A 152 -3.98 29.09 5.99
C HIS A 152 -3.93 28.51 4.57
N ILE A 153 -5.03 28.61 3.80
CA ILE A 153 -5.10 28.14 2.42
C ILE A 153 -4.63 29.26 1.48
N HIS A 154 -3.50 29.03 0.80
CA HIS A 154 -3.03 29.91 -0.27
C HIS A 154 -3.95 29.87 -1.50
N TYR A 155 -4.01 30.97 -2.27
CA TYR A 155 -4.86 31.10 -3.46
C TYR A 155 -4.04 31.55 -4.69
N GLU A 156 -4.19 30.82 -5.79
CA GLU A 156 -3.84 31.24 -7.14
C GLU A 156 -4.93 32.15 -7.73
N VAL A 157 -4.54 33.01 -8.67
CA VAL A 157 -5.46 33.85 -9.46
C VAL A 157 -5.41 33.40 -10.91
N LYS A 158 -6.41 32.62 -11.35
CA LYS A 158 -6.59 32.33 -12.78
C LYS A 158 -7.28 33.52 -13.44
N THR A 159 -6.74 33.94 -14.58
CA THR A 159 -7.35 34.96 -15.44
C THR A 159 -7.66 34.33 -16.80
N SER A 160 -8.93 34.04 -17.07
CA SER A 160 -9.39 33.61 -18.39
C SER A 160 -9.74 34.82 -19.23
N VAL A 161 -9.29 34.83 -20.50
CA VAL A 161 -9.57 35.90 -21.45
C VAL A 161 -10.32 35.28 -22.63
N SER A 162 -11.61 35.56 -22.74
CA SER A 162 -12.44 35.11 -23.87
C SER A 162 -12.72 36.27 -24.82
N VAL A 163 -12.47 36.06 -26.11
CA VAL A 163 -12.75 37.04 -27.16
C VAL A 163 -14.00 36.61 -27.90
N GLY A 164 -15.12 37.28 -27.63
CA GLY A 164 -16.39 36.98 -28.29
C GLY A 164 -16.43 37.51 -29.72
N THR A 165 -16.47 36.61 -30.70
CA THR A 165 -16.97 36.95 -32.04
C THR A 165 -18.47 36.66 -32.06
N PRO A 166 -19.35 37.66 -32.30
CA PRO A 166 -20.80 37.45 -32.26
C PRO A 166 -21.26 36.56 -33.42
N VAL A 167 -21.93 35.45 -33.09
CA VAL A 167 -22.63 34.57 -34.04
C VAL A 167 -24.08 35.07 -34.18
N ALA A 168 -24.62 35.07 -35.39
CA ALA A 168 -25.79 35.89 -35.73
C ALA A 168 -27.17 35.34 -35.30
N ASP A 169 -27.22 34.16 -34.67
CA ASP A 169 -28.45 33.36 -34.56
C ASP A 169 -29.25 33.57 -33.25
N GLN A 170 -29.23 34.78 -32.69
CA GLN A 170 -29.98 35.13 -31.44
C GLN A 170 -30.74 36.48 -31.51
N PHE A 171 -31.18 36.89 -32.71
CA PHE A 171 -32.12 38.00 -32.87
C PHE A 171 -33.29 37.60 -33.77
N ASP A 172 -34.31 36.99 -33.18
CA ASP A 172 -35.61 36.81 -33.81
C ASP A 172 -36.74 37.00 -32.78
N ASN A 173 -37.81 37.68 -33.18
CA ASN A 173 -38.87 38.27 -32.32
C ASN A 173 -38.40 39.39 -31.36
N ASP A 174 -38.44 40.65 -31.80
CA ASP A 174 -39.70 41.40 -31.70
C ASP A 174 -39.73 42.59 -32.69
N SER A 175 -40.77 43.40 -32.66
CA SER A 175 -41.28 44.17 -33.81
C SER A 175 -40.92 45.66 -33.89
N ASP A 176 -40.90 46.14 -35.15
CA ASP A 176 -41.26 47.48 -35.62
C ASP A 176 -40.19 48.62 -35.65
N ARG A 177 -40.06 49.23 -36.85
CA ARG A 177 -39.59 50.60 -37.23
C ARG A 177 -38.17 50.91 -37.72
N ASP A 178 -38.21 51.53 -38.91
CA ASP A 178 -37.45 52.66 -39.46
C ASP A 178 -35.94 52.63 -39.75
N VAL A 179 -35.68 53.22 -40.91
CA VAL A 179 -34.40 53.40 -41.59
C VAL A 179 -33.59 54.56 -41.01
N ASP A 180 -32.34 54.31 -40.62
CA ASP A 180 -31.22 55.17 -41.05
C ASP A 180 -29.88 54.41 -41.05
N GLY A 181 -28.95 54.84 -41.90
CA GLY A 181 -27.69 54.16 -42.18
C GLY A 181 -26.51 54.64 -41.33
N ARG A 182 -26.12 53.85 -40.31
CA ARG A 182 -24.80 53.97 -39.66
C ARG A 182 -24.06 52.64 -39.62
N LYS A 183 -22.80 52.64 -40.07
CA LYS A 183 -21.90 51.48 -39.94
C LYS A 183 -21.61 51.23 -38.46
N GLY A 184 -22.10 50.10 -37.93
CA GLY A 184 -21.71 49.64 -36.60
C GLY A 184 -20.21 49.31 -36.54
N SER A 185 -19.52 49.82 -35.53
CA SER A 185 -18.14 49.40 -35.24
C SER A 185 -18.16 48.00 -34.64
N ILE A 186 -17.40 47.06 -35.21
CA ILE A 186 -17.18 45.77 -34.57
C ILE A 186 -16.31 46.01 -33.34
N VAL A 187 -16.91 45.85 -32.14
CA VAL A 187 -16.20 45.86 -30.87
C VAL A 187 -16.08 44.42 -30.42
N SER A 188 -14.88 43.84 -30.55
CA SER A 188 -14.58 42.53 -29.98
C SER A 188 -14.60 42.63 -28.46
N ILE A 189 -15.69 42.20 -27.83
CA ILE A 189 -15.80 42.16 -26.38
C ILE A 189 -14.82 41.09 -25.89
N THR A 190 -13.74 41.57 -25.27
CA THR A 190 -12.75 40.76 -24.58
C THR A 190 -13.17 40.66 -23.12
N THR A 191 -13.84 39.56 -22.76
CA THR A 191 -14.28 39.32 -21.39
C THR A 191 -13.12 38.72 -20.62
N VAL A 192 -12.63 39.48 -19.63
CA VAL A 192 -11.61 39.01 -18.70
C VAL A 192 -12.31 38.51 -17.44
N THR A 193 -12.36 37.20 -17.26
CA THR A 193 -12.91 36.53 -16.06
C THR A 193 -11.77 36.15 -15.14
N GLN A 194 -11.79 36.66 -13.91
CA GLN A 194 -10.85 36.25 -12.86
C GLN A 194 -11.53 35.27 -11.90
N SER A 195 -10.89 34.13 -11.65
CA SER A 195 -11.29 33.15 -10.63
C SER A 195 -10.15 32.94 -9.64
N PHE A 196 -10.53 32.77 -8.37
CA PHE A 196 -9.61 32.50 -7.27
C PHE A 196 -9.71 31.01 -6.92
N GLU A 197 -8.69 30.25 -7.28
CA GLU A 197 -8.56 28.84 -6.91
C GLU A 197 -7.51 28.69 -5.81
N PRO A 198 -7.72 27.85 -4.79
CA PRO A 198 -6.64 27.55 -3.86
C PRO A 198 -5.41 26.93 -4.53
N ALA A 199 -4.21 27.35 -4.13
CA ALA A 199 -2.94 26.77 -4.58
C ALA A 199 -2.71 25.38 -3.97
N ASP A 200 -2.87 25.27 -2.64
CA ASP A 200 -2.50 24.08 -1.84
C ASP A 200 -3.70 23.38 -1.19
N SER A 201 -4.94 23.58 -1.68
CA SER A 201 -6.11 23.01 -1.00
C SER A 201 -6.27 21.51 -1.27
N PRO A 202 -6.47 20.68 -0.23
CA PRO A 202 -6.72 19.23 -0.35
C PRO A 202 -8.15 18.90 -0.85
N ARG A 203 -8.75 19.79 -1.65
CA ARG A 203 -10.05 19.59 -2.30
C ARG A 203 -9.96 19.14 -3.75
N LEU A 204 -8.89 19.53 -4.43
CA LEU A 204 -8.73 19.34 -5.86
C LEU A 204 -7.44 18.59 -6.15
N ALA A 205 -7.56 17.29 -6.38
CA ALA A 205 -6.66 16.65 -7.31
C ALA A 205 -6.89 17.31 -8.68
N LYS A 206 -5.85 17.94 -9.22
CA LYS A 206 -5.71 18.17 -10.66
C LYS A 206 -4.81 17.05 -11.18
N THR A 207 -5.32 15.82 -11.22
CA THR A 207 -4.71 14.85 -12.14
C THR A 207 -5.12 15.28 -13.55
N ASN A 208 -4.24 15.14 -14.54
CA ASN A 208 -4.56 15.48 -15.93
C ASN A 208 -5.47 14.40 -16.59
N GLU A 209 -6.24 13.65 -15.80
CA GLU A 209 -7.22 12.68 -16.30
C GLU A 209 -8.47 13.40 -16.81
N ALA A 210 -8.96 12.98 -17.99
CA ALA A 210 -10.07 13.62 -18.70
C ALA A 210 -11.43 13.41 -18.00
N GLY A 211 -11.63 14.15 -16.91
CA GLY A 211 -12.81 14.11 -16.06
C GLY A 211 -12.65 14.83 -14.72
N ASP A 212 -11.41 15.12 -14.28
CA ASP A 212 -11.13 15.69 -12.96
C ASP A 212 -11.55 17.17 -12.81
N ASP A 213 -11.90 17.86 -13.90
CA ASP A 213 -12.49 19.22 -13.90
C ASP A 213 -14.04 19.23 -13.96
N LEU A 214 -14.70 18.06 -14.00
CA LEU A 214 -16.17 17.98 -14.15
C LEU A 214 -16.93 18.28 -12.85
N VAL A 215 -17.34 19.54 -12.69
CA VAL A 215 -18.40 19.94 -11.75
C VAL A 215 -19.76 19.46 -12.27
N PHE A 216 -20.61 18.95 -11.37
CA PHE A 216 -21.96 18.49 -11.70
C PHE A 216 -22.79 19.57 -12.43
N PRO A 217 -23.38 19.28 -13.62
CA PRO A 217 -24.05 20.28 -14.43
C PRO A 217 -25.20 21.01 -13.70
N GLY A 218 -25.20 22.35 -13.79
CA GLY A 218 -26.26 23.21 -13.24
C GLY A 218 -26.01 23.78 -11.84
N ILE A 219 -24.87 23.47 -11.21
CA ILE A 219 -24.45 24.07 -9.93
C ILE A 219 -22.94 24.37 -9.96
N GLU A 220 -22.47 25.31 -9.13
CA GLU A 220 -21.04 25.57 -8.93
C GLU A 220 -20.37 24.52 -8.02
N GLU A 221 -19.08 24.68 -7.70
CA GLU A 221 -18.41 23.80 -6.72
C GLU A 221 -18.86 24.11 -5.27
N ALA A 222 -18.92 23.08 -4.42
CA ALA A 222 -19.28 23.22 -3.01
C ALA A 222 -18.41 24.28 -2.27
N PRO A 223 -19.00 25.24 -1.54
CA PRO A 223 -18.27 26.31 -0.84
C PRO A 223 -17.13 25.84 0.08
N MET A 224 -16.10 26.68 0.25
CA MET A 224 -14.87 26.36 1.01
C MET A 224 -15.09 26.11 2.50
N GLU A 225 -16.19 26.62 3.06
CA GLU A 225 -16.58 26.44 4.46
C GLU A 225 -16.77 24.96 4.83
N ARG A 226 -16.62 24.68 6.13
CA ARG A 226 -16.97 23.38 6.73
C ARG A 226 -18.20 23.57 7.61
N GLY A 227 -19.09 22.58 7.60
CA GLY A 227 -20.33 22.59 8.37
C GLY A 227 -20.28 21.63 9.55
N LEU A 228 -20.84 22.04 10.68
CA LEU A 228 -21.14 21.15 11.80
C LEU A 228 -22.65 20.88 11.89
N LEU A 229 -23.02 19.62 12.08
CA LEU A 229 -24.34 19.22 12.55
C LEU A 229 -24.25 18.88 14.04
N LEU A 230 -25.11 19.48 14.87
CA LEU A 230 -25.21 19.07 16.28
C LEU A 230 -26.11 17.84 16.40
N LEU A 231 -25.62 16.81 17.08
CA LEU A 231 -26.34 15.58 17.37
C LEU A 231 -27.31 15.87 18.52
N ALA A 232 -28.47 16.43 18.18
CA ALA A 232 -29.46 16.94 19.11
C ALA A 232 -30.46 15.86 19.55
N GLN A 233 -30.76 14.90 18.67
CA GLN A 233 -31.62 13.74 18.95
C GLN A 233 -31.14 12.51 18.16
N MET A 234 -31.38 11.31 18.67
CA MET A 234 -31.06 10.04 17.99
C MET A 234 -32.28 9.12 17.93
N SER A 235 -32.34 8.30 16.89
CA SER A 235 -33.35 7.24 16.68
C SER A 235 -33.13 5.97 17.53
N SER A 236 -32.23 6.01 18.51
CA SER A 236 -31.94 4.88 19.41
C SER A 236 -32.89 4.85 20.62
N LYS A 237 -33.57 3.72 20.83
CA LYS A 237 -34.45 3.47 21.97
C LYS A 237 -33.70 3.68 23.29
N GLY A 238 -34.22 4.59 24.13
CA GLY A 238 -33.60 4.93 25.41
C GLY A 238 -32.43 5.93 25.31
N CYS A 239 -32.36 6.71 24.22
CA CYS A 239 -31.40 7.81 24.10
C CYS A 239 -31.48 8.76 25.31
N LEU A 240 -30.32 9.20 25.80
CA LEU A 240 -30.19 10.12 26.94
C LEU A 240 -30.26 11.61 26.54
N MET A 241 -30.42 11.90 25.24
CA MET A 241 -30.62 13.26 24.73
C MET A 241 -32.02 13.77 25.11
N THR A 242 -32.12 14.37 26.29
CA THR A 242 -33.36 14.91 26.84
C THR A 242 -33.82 16.17 26.09
N LYS A 243 -34.97 16.74 26.49
CA LYS A 243 -35.43 18.02 25.95
C LYS A 243 -34.48 19.16 26.29
N GLU A 244 -33.88 19.10 27.48
CA GLU A 244 -32.94 20.08 28.01
C GLU A 244 -31.62 20.02 27.24
N TYR A 245 -31.10 18.83 26.94
CA TYR A 245 -29.97 18.64 26.02
C TYR A 245 -30.31 19.08 24.58
N THR A 246 -31.51 18.75 24.07
CA THR A 246 -31.96 19.20 22.75
C THR A 246 -31.98 20.73 22.67
N GLN A 247 -32.47 21.40 23.71
CA GLN A 247 -32.52 22.86 23.82
C GLN A 247 -31.12 23.47 23.89
N ALA A 248 -30.19 22.88 24.64
CA ALA A 248 -28.79 23.30 24.66
C ALA A 248 -28.11 23.18 23.29
N CYS A 249 -28.47 22.18 22.47
CA CYS A 249 -28.02 22.10 21.08
C CYS A 249 -28.59 23.24 20.22
N VAL A 250 -29.87 23.58 20.38
CA VAL A 250 -30.49 24.70 19.64
C VAL A 250 -29.85 26.05 20.02
N GLU A 251 -29.52 26.25 21.29
CA GLU A 251 -28.80 27.43 21.76
C GLU A 251 -27.38 27.49 21.20
N ALA A 252 -26.60 26.40 21.30
CA ALA A 252 -25.25 26.33 20.75
C ALA A 252 -25.23 26.54 19.22
N ALA A 253 -26.24 26.06 18.49
CA ALA A 253 -26.39 26.30 17.06
C ALA A 253 -26.69 27.77 16.74
N ARG A 254 -27.60 28.41 17.49
CA ARG A 254 -27.94 29.84 17.33
C ARG A 254 -26.78 30.77 17.69
N GLU A 255 -25.93 30.38 18.64
CA GLU A 255 -24.69 31.10 18.97
C GLU A 255 -23.61 30.95 17.89
N ASN A 256 -23.63 29.87 17.09
CA ASN A 256 -22.57 29.52 16.14
C ASN A 256 -23.07 29.38 14.68
N LYS A 257 -24.07 30.17 14.26
CA LYS A 257 -24.71 30.11 12.91
C LYS A 257 -23.74 30.21 11.71
N GLY A 258 -22.52 30.70 11.90
CA GLY A 258 -21.48 30.74 10.87
C GLY A 258 -20.75 29.41 10.62
N PHE A 259 -20.94 28.41 11.50
CA PHE A 259 -20.28 27.10 11.42
C PHE A 259 -21.25 25.93 11.64
N VAL A 260 -22.21 26.07 12.56
CA VAL A 260 -23.29 25.10 12.74
C VAL A 260 -24.32 25.30 11.63
N MET A 261 -24.40 24.35 10.71
CA MET A 261 -25.33 24.38 9.57
C MET A 261 -26.70 23.76 9.93
N GLY A 262 -26.76 22.97 10.99
CA GLY A 262 -28.00 22.44 11.56
C GLY A 262 -27.81 21.24 12.47
N TYR A 263 -28.69 20.25 12.36
CA TYR A 263 -28.84 19.17 13.34
C TYR A 263 -28.92 17.78 12.72
N VAL A 264 -28.41 16.79 13.45
CA VAL A 264 -28.91 15.43 13.39
C VAL A 264 -30.00 15.30 14.46
N ALA A 265 -31.22 15.00 14.03
CA ALA A 265 -32.43 15.06 14.86
C ALA A 265 -33.42 13.92 14.53
N GLN A 266 -34.63 13.98 15.09
CA GLN A 266 -35.79 13.13 14.73
C GLN A 266 -37.02 13.94 14.30
N GLN A 267 -36.96 15.27 14.40
CA GLN A 267 -37.98 16.22 13.99
C GLN A 267 -37.34 17.59 13.71
N SER A 268 -38.10 18.53 13.13
CA SER A 268 -37.69 19.93 13.01
C SER A 268 -37.52 20.58 14.39
N LEU A 269 -36.44 21.34 14.55
CA LEU A 269 -36.12 22.17 15.72
C LEU A 269 -36.17 23.68 15.42
N ASN A 270 -36.32 24.06 14.14
CA ASN A 270 -36.58 25.44 13.73
C ASN A 270 -37.87 25.95 14.39
N SER A 271 -37.75 27.02 15.16
CA SER A 271 -38.79 27.51 16.08
C SER A 271 -38.78 29.02 16.28
N ALA A 272 -37.65 29.69 16.10
CA ALA A 272 -37.55 31.15 15.98
C ALA A 272 -37.61 31.56 14.49
N PRO A 273 -38.21 32.71 14.12
CA PRO A 273 -38.40 33.09 12.72
C PRO A 273 -37.12 33.22 11.87
N ASP A 274 -35.96 33.32 12.50
CA ASP A 274 -34.63 33.42 11.91
C ASP A 274 -33.83 32.09 11.96
N ASP A 275 -34.47 30.99 12.32
CA ASP A 275 -33.90 29.64 12.23
C ASP A 275 -33.97 29.14 10.78
N THR A 276 -32.80 28.91 10.18
CA THR A 276 -32.66 28.40 8.80
C THR A 276 -31.85 27.11 8.72
N PHE A 277 -31.76 26.39 9.85
CA PHE A 277 -30.96 25.18 10.00
C PHE A 277 -31.52 24.01 9.19
N ILE A 278 -30.61 23.14 8.74
CA ILE A 278 -30.96 21.87 8.08
C ILE A 278 -31.11 20.72 9.09
N HIS A 279 -31.99 19.77 8.81
CA HIS A 279 -32.24 18.60 9.63
C HIS A 279 -31.96 17.33 8.84
N MET A 280 -31.03 16.51 9.32
CA MET A 280 -30.74 15.18 8.74
C MET A 280 -31.16 14.09 9.73
N THR A 281 -32.08 13.19 9.33
CA THR A 281 -32.68 12.21 10.24
C THR A 281 -32.27 10.77 9.93
N PRO A 282 -31.48 10.11 10.81
CA PRO A 282 -31.20 8.67 10.74
C PRO A 282 -32.31 7.84 11.37
N GLY A 283 -32.40 6.57 10.97
CA GLY A 283 -33.53 5.70 11.30
C GLY A 283 -34.66 5.78 10.27
N CYS A 284 -34.32 6.01 9.00
CA CYS A 284 -35.27 5.93 7.90
C CYS A 284 -35.26 4.51 7.28
N LYS A 285 -36.44 3.93 7.05
CA LYS A 285 -36.63 2.66 6.32
C LYS A 285 -37.99 2.70 5.59
N LEU A 286 -38.10 2.02 4.44
CA LEU A 286 -39.38 1.84 3.75
C LEU A 286 -40.32 0.91 4.57
N PRO A 287 -41.65 1.05 4.44
CA PRO A 287 -42.59 0.09 4.99
C PRO A 287 -42.43 -1.29 4.31
N PRO A 288 -42.92 -2.38 4.94
CA PRO A 288 -43.11 -3.66 4.26
C PRO A 288 -43.99 -3.52 3.01
N THR A 289 -43.86 -4.43 2.04
CA THR A 289 -44.49 -4.40 0.71
C THR A 289 -46.03 -4.40 0.70
N ASP A 290 -46.65 -4.58 1.85
CA ASP A 290 -48.09 -4.85 2.01
C ASP A 290 -48.71 -3.99 3.15
N GLU A 291 -48.00 -2.95 3.62
CA GLU A 291 -48.40 -2.08 4.74
C GLU A 291 -48.50 -0.59 4.34
N GLU A 292 -49.29 0.19 5.09
CA GLU A 292 -49.50 1.63 4.85
C GLU A 292 -48.22 2.46 5.03
N GLU A 293 -48.11 3.59 4.30
CA GLU A 293 -46.93 4.49 4.28
C GLU A 293 -46.56 5.15 5.63
N ASN A 294 -47.38 4.96 6.67
CA ASN A 294 -47.15 5.43 8.04
C ASN A 294 -47.16 4.30 9.10
N GLY A 295 -47.00 3.04 8.67
CA GLY A 295 -46.96 1.85 9.54
C GLY A 295 -45.83 1.83 10.59
N ILE A 296 -45.95 0.93 11.57
CA ILE A 296 -44.99 0.78 12.67
C ILE A 296 -43.84 -0.14 12.24
N ILE A 297 -42.73 0.44 11.79
CA ILE A 297 -41.56 -0.35 11.39
C ILE A 297 -40.83 -0.92 12.62
N GLU A 298 -40.60 -2.24 12.61
CA GLU A 298 -39.80 -2.91 13.65
C GLU A 298 -38.34 -2.45 13.66
N GLY A 299 -37.84 -2.13 14.87
CA GLY A 299 -36.44 -1.86 15.15
C GLY A 299 -35.52 -3.08 15.07
N ASP A 300 -34.22 -2.82 14.93
CA ASP A 300 -33.17 -3.83 14.66
C ASP A 300 -32.96 -4.87 15.79
N GLY A 301 -33.36 -4.53 17.02
CA GLY A 301 -33.16 -5.34 18.22
C GLY A 301 -31.93 -4.99 19.06
N LEU A 302 -31.06 -4.11 18.57
CA LEU A 302 -29.91 -3.55 19.31
C LEU A 302 -30.17 -2.13 19.81
N GLY A 303 -31.19 -1.46 19.27
CA GLY A 303 -31.70 -0.18 19.77
C GLY A 303 -32.24 0.74 18.69
N GLN A 304 -31.89 0.51 17.43
CA GLN A 304 -32.32 1.35 16.30
C GLN A 304 -33.84 1.26 16.12
N GLN A 305 -34.51 2.42 16.17
CA GLN A 305 -35.91 2.58 15.79
C GLN A 305 -35.99 3.10 14.34
N TYR A 306 -37.06 2.80 13.63
CA TYR A 306 -37.25 3.22 12.24
C TYR A 306 -38.58 3.97 12.05
N ASN A 307 -38.58 4.93 11.13
CA ASN A 307 -39.76 5.63 10.61
C ASN A 307 -39.73 5.61 9.07
N THR A 308 -40.89 5.79 8.45
CA THR A 308 -41.01 5.91 6.98
C THR A 308 -40.51 7.28 6.48
N PRO A 309 -40.07 7.40 5.21
CA PRO A 309 -39.65 8.69 4.66
C PRO A 309 -40.75 9.76 4.74
N ASP A 310 -41.99 9.40 4.42
CA ASP A 310 -43.15 10.30 4.51
C ASP A 310 -43.30 10.89 5.92
N LYS A 311 -43.32 10.03 6.94
CA LYS A 311 -43.42 10.46 8.34
C LYS A 311 -42.29 11.40 8.75
N LEU A 312 -41.06 11.12 8.31
CA LEU A 312 -39.89 11.94 8.64
C LEU A 312 -39.94 13.31 7.96
N ILE A 313 -40.31 13.38 6.69
CA ILE A 313 -40.38 14.62 5.91
C ILE A 313 -41.68 15.39 6.25
N ASN A 314 -42.85 14.83 5.94
CA ASN A 314 -44.13 15.54 5.92
C ASN A 314 -44.76 15.73 7.31
N VAL A 315 -44.57 14.76 8.22
CA VAL A 315 -45.14 14.82 9.58
C VAL A 315 -44.18 15.47 10.57
N LEU A 316 -42.90 15.05 10.57
CA LEU A 316 -41.89 15.47 11.54
C LEU A 316 -40.99 16.62 11.06
N GLY A 317 -40.99 16.96 9.77
CA GLY A 317 -40.32 18.15 9.24
C GLY A 317 -38.79 18.06 9.21
N THR A 318 -38.25 16.89 8.88
CA THR A 318 -36.84 16.78 8.50
C THR A 318 -36.60 17.22 7.06
N ASP A 319 -35.36 17.60 6.75
CA ASP A 319 -35.00 18.06 5.41
C ASP A 319 -34.41 16.94 4.57
N ILE A 320 -33.61 16.07 5.20
CA ILE A 320 -32.87 14.97 4.58
C ILE A 320 -33.06 13.69 5.40
N VAL A 321 -33.29 12.56 4.73
CA VAL A 321 -33.31 11.24 5.37
C VAL A 321 -31.95 10.54 5.23
N ILE A 322 -31.40 10.04 6.34
CA ILE A 322 -30.17 9.24 6.36
C ILE A 322 -30.58 7.76 6.33
N VAL A 323 -30.33 7.09 5.20
CA VAL A 323 -30.67 5.68 4.97
C VAL A 323 -29.39 4.83 5.01
N GLY A 324 -29.37 3.82 5.89
CA GLY A 324 -28.31 2.82 5.96
C GLY A 324 -28.68 1.52 5.26
N ARG A 325 -27.68 0.74 4.84
CA ARG A 325 -27.87 -0.54 4.17
C ARG A 325 -28.31 -1.62 5.16
N VAL A 326 -29.46 -2.27 4.93
CA VAL A 326 -29.91 -3.45 5.71
C VAL A 326 -29.13 -4.70 5.26
N ILE A 327 -27.84 -4.78 5.60
CA ILE A 327 -26.96 -5.89 5.17
C ILE A 327 -27.03 -7.08 6.13
N SER A 328 -28.23 -7.65 6.25
CA SER A 328 -28.49 -8.95 6.85
C SER A 328 -29.51 -9.69 5.99
N CYS A 329 -29.27 -10.98 5.73
CA CYS A 329 -30.20 -11.78 4.91
C CYS A 329 -31.55 -11.90 5.63
N THR A 330 -32.63 -12.20 4.90
CA THR A 330 -34.01 -12.25 5.45
C THR A 330 -34.14 -13.08 6.72
N GLU A 331 -33.53 -14.27 6.79
CA GLU A 331 -33.57 -15.13 7.98
C GLU A 331 -32.59 -14.70 9.09
N CYS A 332 -31.44 -14.10 8.76
CA CYS A 332 -30.54 -13.46 9.73
C CYS A 332 -31.23 -12.22 10.37
N HIS A 333 -31.89 -11.38 9.56
CA HIS A 333 -32.67 -10.19 9.93
C HIS A 333 -33.90 -10.53 10.77
N ARG A 334 -34.78 -11.43 10.30
CA ARG A 334 -36.02 -11.84 11.00
C ARG A 334 -35.77 -12.42 12.40
N ARG A 335 -34.58 -12.94 12.66
CA ARG A 335 -34.16 -13.49 13.96
C ARG A 335 -33.40 -12.49 14.83
N LYS A 336 -33.19 -11.25 14.35
CA LYS A 336 -32.45 -10.16 15.01
C LYS A 336 -31.05 -10.59 15.44
N GLN A 337 -30.29 -11.18 14.51
CA GLN A 337 -28.92 -11.64 14.74
C GLN A 337 -27.95 -11.08 13.70
N LYS A 338 -26.69 -10.84 14.12
CA LYS A 338 -25.62 -10.33 13.26
C LYS A 338 -25.41 -11.28 12.08
N CYS A 339 -25.44 -10.72 10.87
CA CYS A 339 -25.17 -11.44 9.64
C CYS A 339 -23.68 -11.33 9.28
N ASP A 340 -23.06 -12.46 8.93
CA ASP A 340 -21.71 -12.56 8.37
C ASP A 340 -21.66 -12.34 6.85
N ARG A 341 -22.81 -12.04 6.23
CA ARG A 341 -22.95 -11.53 4.85
C ARG A 341 -22.59 -12.50 3.71
N LYS A 342 -22.15 -13.71 4.02
CA LYS A 342 -22.07 -14.86 3.09
C LYS A 342 -23.46 -15.28 2.60
N LEU A 343 -23.55 -16.04 1.51
CA LEU A 343 -24.82 -16.59 1.00
C LEU A 343 -24.78 -18.12 0.84
N PRO A 344 -25.57 -18.88 1.63
CA PRO A 344 -26.24 -18.50 2.88
C PRO A 344 -25.33 -17.98 4.02
N CYS A 345 -25.86 -17.07 4.86
CA CYS A 345 -25.19 -16.56 6.06
C CYS A 345 -24.91 -17.71 7.04
N THR A 346 -23.77 -17.69 7.75
CA THR A 346 -23.38 -18.69 8.76
C THR A 346 -24.49 -18.90 9.80
N ASN A 347 -25.23 -17.85 10.15
CA ASN A 347 -26.37 -17.95 11.08
C ASN A 347 -27.66 -18.57 10.48
N CYS A 348 -27.81 -18.67 9.15
CA CYS A 348 -28.83 -19.51 8.50
C CYS A 348 -28.34 -20.94 8.29
N VAL A 349 -27.05 -21.07 8.02
CA VAL A 349 -26.29 -22.31 7.93
C VAL A 349 -26.39 -23.12 9.23
N SER A 350 -26.19 -22.51 10.40
CA SER A 350 -26.25 -23.16 11.72
C SER A 350 -27.66 -23.60 12.12
N ARG A 351 -28.68 -22.98 11.51
CA ARG A 351 -30.11 -23.16 11.83
C ARG A 351 -30.87 -24.05 10.84
N ASN A 352 -30.16 -24.71 9.92
CA ASN A 352 -30.74 -25.46 8.79
C ASN A 352 -31.82 -24.66 8.00
N LYS A 353 -31.48 -23.41 7.65
CA LYS A 353 -32.30 -22.51 6.82
C LYS A 353 -31.54 -21.96 5.60
N GLN A 354 -30.65 -22.78 5.04
CA GLN A 354 -29.88 -22.51 3.81
C GLN A 354 -30.79 -22.01 2.68
N LEU A 355 -31.85 -22.79 2.37
CA LEU A 355 -32.80 -22.53 1.29
C LEU A 355 -33.75 -21.34 1.56
N SER A 356 -33.77 -20.82 2.78
CA SER A 356 -34.58 -19.65 3.18
C SER A 356 -33.72 -18.38 3.36
N CYS A 357 -32.41 -18.50 3.17
CA CYS A 357 -31.46 -17.42 3.30
C CYS A 357 -31.31 -16.72 1.96
N ARG A 358 -31.93 -15.55 1.83
CA ARG A 358 -31.84 -14.66 0.66
C ARG A 358 -31.55 -13.24 1.12
N TYR A 359 -30.92 -12.45 0.27
CA TYR A 359 -30.90 -11.00 0.41
C TYR A 359 -31.98 -10.43 -0.50
N GLU A 360 -32.64 -9.36 -0.08
CA GLU A 360 -33.76 -8.76 -0.84
C GLU A 360 -33.29 -8.10 -2.15
N THR A 361 -31.98 -7.94 -2.35
CA THR A 361 -31.34 -7.30 -3.51
C THR A 361 -30.20 -8.13 -4.12
N GLY A 362 -30.51 -9.36 -4.57
CA GLY A 362 -29.88 -10.02 -5.74
C GLY A 362 -28.41 -10.46 -5.71
N ALA A 363 -27.58 -10.03 -4.76
CA ALA A 363 -26.13 -10.29 -4.79
C ALA A 363 -25.73 -11.64 -4.13
N TYR A 364 -24.82 -12.38 -4.80
CA TYR A 364 -24.21 -13.63 -4.34
C TYR A 364 -22.69 -13.43 -4.17
N PRO A 365 -22.05 -14.00 -3.11
CA PRO A 365 -21.29 -15.25 -3.30
C PRO A 365 -21.29 -16.23 -2.09
N THR A 366 -20.58 -17.35 -2.25
CA THR A 366 -20.92 -18.71 -1.77
C THR A 366 -20.39 -19.14 -0.37
N ILE A 367 -20.95 -20.24 0.17
CA ILE A 367 -20.65 -20.94 1.45
C ILE A 367 -19.30 -21.69 1.48
N SER A 368 -18.66 -21.88 2.64
CA SER A 368 -18.94 -22.97 3.64
C SER A 368 -18.38 -22.62 5.04
N ARG A 369 -18.96 -22.94 6.22
CA ARG A 369 -19.42 -24.20 6.90
C ARG A 369 -18.26 -25.04 7.51
N LEU A 370 -18.20 -25.41 8.80
CA LEU A 370 -19.15 -25.34 9.97
C LEU A 370 -18.44 -25.08 11.33
N ASP A 371 -19.04 -24.24 12.22
CA ASP A 371 -19.74 -24.59 13.50
C ASP A 371 -19.35 -25.82 14.38
N PRO A 372 -19.75 -25.91 15.69
CA PRO A 372 -19.87 -24.88 16.76
C PRO A 372 -19.58 -25.35 18.23
N GLN A 373 -19.48 -24.44 19.24
CA GLN A 373 -20.33 -24.39 20.48
C GLN A 373 -19.83 -23.50 21.68
N THR A 374 -20.72 -22.61 22.15
CA THR A 374 -21.14 -22.19 23.55
C THR A 374 -20.20 -22.31 24.79
N THR A 375 -20.26 -21.46 25.85
CA THR A 375 -21.29 -20.50 26.34
C THR A 375 -20.75 -19.38 27.27
N LEU A 376 -21.64 -18.41 27.61
CA LEU A 376 -21.49 -17.23 28.50
C LEU A 376 -21.28 -17.51 30.01
N ALA A 377 -20.75 -16.55 30.79
CA ALA A 377 -21.51 -15.82 31.87
C ALA A 377 -20.70 -14.84 32.79
N ALA A 378 -21.12 -13.56 32.81
CA ALA A 378 -21.40 -12.63 33.95
C ALA A 378 -20.43 -12.33 35.15
N ALA A 379 -20.59 -11.08 35.65
CA ALA A 379 -20.18 -10.50 36.96
C ALA A 379 -18.67 -10.27 37.22
N GLY A 380 -18.24 -9.30 38.04
CA GLY A 380 -18.98 -8.23 38.75
C GLY A 380 -18.02 -7.30 39.53
N GLU A 381 -18.44 -6.08 39.88
CA GLU A 381 -17.57 -5.05 40.50
C GLU A 381 -17.38 -5.22 42.02
N ASN A 382 -16.22 -4.80 42.53
CA ASN A 382 -16.12 -4.02 43.79
C ASN A 382 -14.73 -3.39 43.96
N THR A 383 -14.65 -2.23 44.62
CA THR A 383 -13.41 -1.44 44.79
C THR A 383 -13.04 -1.23 46.27
N THR A 384 -11.81 -0.75 46.48
CA THR A 384 -11.19 -0.24 47.73
C THR A 384 -10.63 -1.32 48.70
N SER A 385 -9.50 -1.11 49.39
CA SER A 385 -8.53 0.02 49.39
C SER A 385 -7.11 -0.43 49.77
N SER A 386 -6.10 0.36 49.39
CA SER A 386 -4.84 0.55 50.14
C SER A 386 -4.06 1.73 49.54
N SER A 387 -3.22 2.38 50.34
CA SER A 387 -2.39 3.54 49.96
C SER A 387 -0.90 3.21 49.97
N SER A 388 -0.05 4.16 49.54
CA SER A 388 1.43 4.15 49.61
C SER A 388 2.26 3.41 48.54
N THR A 389 1.89 3.51 47.26
CA THR A 389 2.80 3.30 46.09
C THR A 389 2.52 4.27 44.93
N SER A 390 2.04 5.47 45.24
CA SER A 390 1.39 6.38 44.28
C SER A 390 2.25 6.82 43.09
N THR A 391 3.56 7.04 43.29
CA THR A 391 4.42 7.70 42.30
C THR A 391 4.98 6.73 41.24
N GLU A 392 5.44 5.54 41.65
CA GLU A 392 5.99 4.55 40.70
C GLU A 392 4.91 3.89 39.84
N ILE A 393 3.72 3.62 40.42
CA ILE A 393 2.60 3.02 39.67
C ILE A 393 2.05 3.99 38.61
N ALA A 394 2.15 5.31 38.85
CA ALA A 394 1.75 6.32 37.87
C ALA A 394 2.59 6.25 36.58
N LEU A 395 3.91 6.06 36.69
CA LEU A 395 4.83 6.06 35.53
C LEU A 395 4.43 5.02 34.47
N ASN A 396 4.10 3.80 34.89
CA ASN A 396 3.66 2.72 34.00
C ASN A 396 2.20 2.86 33.50
N THR A 397 1.42 3.79 34.06
CA THR A 397 -0.02 3.94 33.76
C THR A 397 -0.28 4.94 32.64
N PHE A 398 0.58 5.97 32.48
CA PHE A 398 0.35 7.07 31.52
C PHE A 398 1.09 6.94 30.18
N GLY A 399 1.96 5.93 30.00
CA GLY A 399 2.53 5.59 28.69
C GLY A 399 3.48 6.63 28.07
N TYR A 400 4.13 7.47 28.89
CA TYR A 400 5.12 8.44 28.41
C TYR A 400 6.42 7.76 27.96
N ALA A 401 6.89 8.09 26.76
CA ALA A 401 8.16 7.58 26.23
C ALA A 401 9.36 8.09 27.05
N GLN A 402 10.32 7.20 27.33
CA GLN A 402 11.56 7.57 28.02
C GLN A 402 12.58 8.15 27.03
N GLY A 403 12.66 9.48 27.00
CA GLY A 403 13.66 10.24 26.25
C GLY A 403 14.19 11.43 27.05
N SER A 404 15.33 11.97 26.64
CA SER A 404 15.97 13.14 27.28
C SER A 404 15.14 14.42 27.21
N THR A 405 14.16 14.49 26.32
CA THR A 405 13.25 15.64 26.11
C THR A 405 11.92 15.51 26.85
N SER A 406 11.69 14.44 27.61
CA SER A 406 10.45 14.26 28.39
C SER A 406 10.32 15.34 29.48
N THR A 407 9.14 15.95 29.60
CA THR A 407 8.80 16.89 30.68
C THR A 407 9.08 16.33 32.08
N LEU A 408 8.97 15.00 32.24
CA LEU A 408 9.22 14.33 33.52
C LEU A 408 10.72 14.28 33.88
N ASN A 409 11.60 14.24 32.89
CA ASN A 409 13.06 14.38 33.05
C ASN A 409 13.44 15.80 33.52
N PHE A 410 12.77 16.82 32.98
CA PHE A 410 12.90 18.20 33.45
C PHE A 410 12.40 18.39 34.88
N LEU A 411 11.30 17.72 35.27
CA LEU A 411 10.80 17.76 36.65
C LEU A 411 11.78 17.09 37.64
N GLN A 412 12.36 15.94 37.28
CA GLN A 412 13.38 15.28 38.11
C GLN A 412 14.65 16.13 38.27
N HIS A 413 15.09 16.83 37.22
CA HIS A 413 16.20 17.80 37.29
C HIS A 413 15.90 19.06 38.13
N LEU A 414 14.61 19.37 38.39
CA LEU A 414 14.21 20.45 39.28
C LEU A 414 14.13 20.00 40.76
N GLU A 415 14.03 18.69 41.03
CA GLU A 415 13.97 18.13 42.39
C GLU A 415 15.36 17.79 42.96
N ASP A 416 16.33 17.35 42.13
CA ASP A 416 17.74 17.21 42.53
C ASP A 416 18.71 17.71 41.43
N PRO A 417 19.29 18.93 41.58
CA PRO A 417 20.24 19.49 40.62
C PRO A 417 21.67 18.92 40.75
N THR A 418 21.94 17.94 41.62
CA THR A 418 23.28 17.38 41.88
C THR A 418 23.52 16.01 41.23
N SER A 419 22.48 15.36 40.70
CA SER A 419 22.58 14.04 40.09
C SER A 419 23.21 14.08 38.67
N PRO A 420 24.23 13.26 38.36
CA PRO A 420 24.95 13.31 37.09
C PRO A 420 24.11 12.81 35.90
N SER A 421 24.04 13.61 34.83
CA SER A 421 23.10 13.49 33.70
C SER A 421 23.38 12.36 32.69
N HIS A 422 23.86 11.18 33.13
CA HIS A 422 24.24 10.08 32.23
C HIS A 422 23.82 8.66 32.65
N SER A 423 23.00 8.49 33.70
CA SER A 423 22.39 7.20 34.03
C SER A 423 20.87 7.25 33.90
N VAL A 424 20.34 6.73 32.79
CA VAL A 424 18.92 6.34 32.70
C VAL A 424 18.68 5.25 33.75
N PRO A 425 17.77 5.43 34.71
CA PRO A 425 17.45 4.37 35.66
C PRO A 425 16.84 3.19 34.90
N GLN A 426 17.50 2.03 34.93
CA GLN A 426 16.85 0.80 34.51
C GLN A 426 15.70 0.52 35.48
N LEU A 427 14.46 0.79 35.04
CA LEU A 427 13.28 0.33 35.76
C LEU A 427 13.39 -1.19 35.95
N PRO A 428 13.21 -1.70 37.17
CA PRO A 428 13.08 -3.13 37.38
C PRO A 428 11.95 -3.66 36.49
N ILE A 429 12.19 -4.78 35.80
CA ILE A 429 11.09 -5.53 35.17
C ILE A 429 10.12 -5.87 36.30
N SER A 430 8.91 -5.30 36.24
CA SER A 430 7.87 -5.59 37.22
C SER A 430 7.45 -7.05 37.09
N ASP A 431 8.06 -7.92 37.89
CA ASP A 431 7.82 -9.37 37.85
C ASP A 431 6.41 -9.77 38.31
N ASN A 432 5.64 -8.80 38.81
CA ASN A 432 4.18 -8.88 39.01
C ASN A 432 3.43 -8.91 37.66
N PHE A 433 3.68 -9.96 36.87
CA PHE A 433 2.87 -10.29 35.71
C PHE A 433 1.49 -10.79 36.19
N PRO A 434 0.37 -10.21 35.72
CA PRO A 434 -0.95 -10.44 36.32
C PRO A 434 -1.51 -11.83 35.99
N SER A 435 -1.42 -12.79 36.92
CA SER A 435 -2.08 -14.09 36.78
C SER A 435 -3.59 -14.00 36.96
N THR A 436 -4.32 -14.71 36.12
CA THR A 436 -5.76 -14.99 36.31
C THR A 436 -6.04 -16.43 35.89
N PRO A 437 -7.03 -17.15 36.48
CA PRO A 437 -7.26 -18.55 36.14
C PRO A 437 -7.50 -18.80 34.65
N ALA A 438 -8.16 -17.88 33.95
CA ALA A 438 -8.40 -17.96 32.50
C ALA A 438 -7.11 -17.75 31.68
N LEU A 439 -6.24 -16.83 32.10
CA LEU A 439 -4.94 -16.58 31.45
C LEU A 439 -4.01 -17.78 31.62
N ASP A 440 -3.88 -18.27 32.84
CA ASP A 440 -3.08 -19.44 33.20
C ASP A 440 -3.58 -20.69 32.44
N GLN A 441 -4.91 -20.90 32.38
CA GLN A 441 -5.52 -21.99 31.60
C GLN A 441 -5.22 -21.89 30.10
N ARG A 442 -5.28 -20.69 29.50
CA ARG A 442 -4.97 -20.47 28.07
C ARG A 442 -3.48 -20.65 27.76
N TYR A 443 -2.59 -20.11 28.60
CA TYR A 443 -1.15 -20.33 28.46
C TYR A 443 -0.81 -21.83 28.56
N LYS A 444 -1.41 -22.53 29.52
CA LYS A 444 -1.26 -23.98 29.72
C LYS A 444 -1.84 -24.84 28.59
N SER A 445 -2.92 -24.42 27.93
CA SER A 445 -3.45 -25.15 26.76
C SER A 445 -2.57 -24.97 25.52
N LEU A 446 -1.96 -23.79 25.33
CA LEU A 446 -0.97 -23.56 24.27
C LEU A 446 0.32 -24.36 24.51
N LEU A 447 0.86 -24.36 25.74
CA LEU A 447 2.04 -25.14 26.10
C LEU A 447 1.90 -26.65 25.82
N ARG A 448 0.70 -27.21 25.98
CA ARG A 448 0.41 -28.62 25.70
C ARG A 448 0.49 -29.01 24.22
N GLN A 449 0.50 -28.03 23.32
CA GLN A 449 0.60 -28.22 21.88
C GLN A 449 2.03 -28.03 21.35
N LEU A 450 3.01 -27.75 22.23
CA LEU A 450 4.43 -27.81 21.86
C LEU A 450 4.79 -29.22 21.37
N PRO A 451 5.68 -29.37 20.36
CA PRO A 451 6.13 -30.68 19.92
C PRO A 451 6.76 -31.47 21.08
N PRO A 452 6.60 -32.80 21.15
CA PRO A 452 7.30 -33.61 22.14
C PRO A 452 8.80 -33.33 22.11
N LYS A 453 9.43 -33.22 23.29
CA LYS A 453 10.82 -32.73 23.47
C LYS A 453 11.85 -33.35 22.51
N ILE A 454 11.71 -34.64 22.20
CA ILE A 454 12.55 -35.38 21.24
C ILE A 454 12.52 -34.79 19.83
N TYR A 455 11.38 -34.25 19.38
CA TYR A 455 11.28 -33.57 18.08
C TYR A 455 11.82 -32.14 18.15
N ILE A 456 11.60 -31.40 19.25
CA ILE A 456 12.23 -30.07 19.44
C ILE A 456 13.76 -30.21 19.37
N GLN A 457 14.33 -31.23 20.00
CA GLN A 457 15.77 -31.52 19.97
C GLN A 457 16.31 -31.85 18.56
N LYS A 458 15.45 -32.21 17.59
CA LYS A 458 15.80 -32.49 16.20
C LYS A 458 15.51 -31.31 15.26
N LEU A 459 14.35 -30.67 15.41
CA LEU A 459 13.93 -29.50 14.61
C LEU A 459 14.78 -28.25 14.88
N VAL A 460 15.25 -28.05 16.13
CA VAL A 460 16.17 -26.93 16.45
C VAL A 460 17.46 -27.01 15.62
N PRO A 461 18.22 -28.12 15.59
CA PRO A 461 19.35 -28.29 14.67
C PRO A 461 19.02 -28.01 13.20
N VAL A 462 17.85 -28.43 12.72
CA VAL A 462 17.40 -28.15 11.34
C VAL A 462 17.22 -26.64 11.12
N TYR A 463 16.51 -25.93 12.00
CA TYR A 463 16.37 -24.47 11.91
C TYR A 463 17.72 -23.74 11.95
N ILE A 464 18.62 -24.15 12.85
CA ILE A 464 19.96 -23.55 12.95
C ILE A 464 20.77 -23.81 11.67
N ARG A 465 20.71 -25.04 11.12
CA ARG A 465 21.45 -25.42 9.91
C ARG A 465 20.92 -24.71 8.68
N GLU A 466 19.62 -24.78 8.42
CA GLU A 466 19.01 -24.35 7.15
C GLU A 466 18.67 -22.85 7.12
N PHE A 467 18.36 -22.23 8.27
CA PHE A 467 17.80 -20.86 8.31
C PHE A 467 18.62 -19.84 9.11
N ASN A 468 19.02 -20.14 10.36
CA ASN A 468 19.61 -19.11 11.24
C ASN A 468 20.92 -18.52 10.68
N TRP A 469 21.70 -19.30 9.93
CA TRP A 469 22.97 -18.85 9.34
C TRP A 469 22.82 -17.61 8.45
N ALA A 470 21.66 -17.40 7.83
CA ALA A 470 21.45 -16.30 6.88
C ALA A 470 21.35 -14.93 7.58
N TYR A 471 20.85 -14.89 8.81
CA TYR A 471 20.52 -13.64 9.53
C TYR A 471 21.23 -13.51 10.89
N ALA A 472 21.80 -14.60 11.43
CA ALA A 472 22.49 -14.67 12.72
C ALA A 472 21.67 -14.14 13.93
N THR A 473 20.34 -14.13 13.81
CA THR A 473 19.41 -13.54 14.78
C THR A 473 19.33 -14.33 16.09
N ILE A 474 19.53 -15.66 16.03
CA ILE A 474 19.69 -16.50 17.23
C ILE A 474 21.16 -16.65 17.58
N ASP A 475 21.54 -16.11 18.74
CA ASP A 475 22.70 -16.52 19.54
C ASP A 475 22.50 -17.98 19.97
N VAL A 476 23.24 -18.89 19.32
CA VAL A 476 23.02 -20.34 19.44
C VAL A 476 23.41 -20.87 20.83
N PRO A 477 24.60 -20.54 21.41
CA PRO A 477 24.90 -20.86 22.81
C PRO A 477 23.85 -20.37 23.80
N TYR A 478 23.43 -19.10 23.71
CA TYR A 478 22.42 -18.56 24.63
C TYR A 478 21.05 -19.24 24.47
N PHE A 479 20.62 -19.50 23.23
CA PHE A 479 19.36 -20.20 22.97
C PHE A 479 19.36 -21.62 23.55
N TYR A 480 20.45 -22.39 23.42
CA TYR A 480 20.54 -23.70 24.07
C TYR A 480 20.55 -23.58 25.61
N SER A 481 21.11 -22.52 26.17
CA SER A 481 20.98 -22.23 27.61
C SER A 481 19.52 -21.96 28.01
N GLN A 482 18.79 -21.11 27.27
CA GLN A 482 17.35 -20.88 27.51
C GLN A 482 16.54 -22.17 27.38
N LEU A 483 16.82 -22.99 26.35
CA LEU A 483 16.16 -24.27 26.12
C LEU A 483 16.41 -25.25 27.28
N ASN A 484 17.62 -25.31 27.81
CA ASN A 484 17.94 -26.14 28.97
C ASN A 484 17.25 -25.64 30.24
N SER A 485 17.26 -24.33 30.52
CA SER A 485 16.55 -23.73 31.65
C SER A 485 15.05 -24.00 31.57
N PHE A 486 14.40 -23.71 30.43
CA PHE A 486 12.98 -23.99 30.19
C PHE A 486 12.63 -25.47 30.41
N ASN A 487 13.48 -26.38 29.92
CA ASN A 487 13.34 -27.82 30.10
C ASN A 487 13.56 -28.33 31.54
N SER A 488 14.09 -27.50 32.43
CA SER A 488 14.29 -27.83 33.85
C SER A 488 13.16 -27.35 34.76
N LEU A 489 12.30 -26.45 34.28
CA LEU A 489 11.17 -25.92 35.05
C LEU A 489 10.10 -27.01 35.30
N PRO A 490 9.64 -27.22 36.55
CA PRO A 490 8.54 -28.13 36.84
C PRO A 490 7.26 -27.74 36.06
N PHE A 491 6.49 -28.73 35.60
CA PHE A 491 5.24 -28.48 34.86
C PHE A 491 4.21 -27.65 35.67
N ALA A 492 4.27 -27.70 37.01
CA ALA A 492 3.46 -26.84 37.88
C ALA A 492 3.81 -25.34 37.73
N GLN A 493 5.09 -25.00 37.53
CA GLN A 493 5.56 -23.64 37.29
C GLN A 493 5.28 -23.21 35.85
N LEU A 494 5.57 -24.08 34.87
CA LEU A 494 5.19 -23.83 33.46
C LEU A 494 3.68 -23.62 33.27
N SER A 495 2.84 -24.15 34.18
CA SER A 495 1.39 -23.98 34.13
C SER A 495 0.89 -22.55 34.39
N SER A 496 1.71 -21.63 34.92
CA SER A 496 1.31 -20.27 35.29
C SER A 496 2.38 -19.26 34.86
N PRO A 497 2.10 -18.35 33.90
CA PRO A 497 3.12 -17.48 33.30
C PRO A 497 3.71 -16.46 34.29
N SER A 498 3.00 -16.11 35.36
CA SER A 498 3.54 -15.27 36.44
C SER A 498 4.75 -15.94 37.12
N THR A 499 4.68 -17.25 37.35
CA THR A 499 5.72 -18.04 38.03
C THR A 499 6.91 -18.43 37.13
N VAL A 500 6.81 -18.21 35.81
CA VAL A 500 7.91 -18.44 34.86
C VAL A 500 8.81 -17.18 34.81
N PRO A 501 10.15 -17.30 34.83
CA PRO A 501 11.06 -16.15 34.72
C PRO A 501 10.84 -15.36 33.42
N SER A 502 10.96 -14.02 33.47
CA SER A 502 10.51 -13.14 32.37
C SER A 502 11.01 -13.52 30.98
N ASP A 503 12.33 -13.73 30.80
CA ASP A 503 12.94 -14.14 29.53
C ASP A 503 12.46 -15.51 29.00
N LEU A 504 11.89 -16.34 29.87
CA LEU A 504 11.33 -17.65 29.52
C LEU A 504 9.81 -17.63 29.30
N ARG A 505 9.08 -16.57 29.72
CA ARG A 505 7.62 -16.45 29.56
C ARG A 505 7.20 -16.58 28.10
N SER A 506 7.88 -15.89 27.19
CA SER A 506 7.64 -15.92 25.74
C SER A 506 8.47 -16.95 24.98
N PHE A 507 9.36 -17.69 25.63
CA PHE A 507 10.20 -18.72 24.99
C PHE A 507 9.40 -19.85 24.27
N PRO A 508 8.22 -20.30 24.75
CA PRO A 508 7.37 -21.20 23.99
C PRO A 508 6.98 -20.68 22.60
N ALA A 509 6.74 -19.36 22.46
CA ALA A 509 6.46 -18.76 21.16
C ALA A 509 7.66 -18.86 20.23
N LEU A 510 8.87 -18.62 20.75
CA LEU A 510 10.11 -18.78 20.00
C LEU A 510 10.32 -20.23 19.54
N LEU A 511 10.07 -21.21 20.41
CA LEU A 511 10.12 -22.64 20.06
C LEU A 511 9.12 -23.01 18.94
N PHE A 512 7.88 -22.51 19.04
CA PHE A 512 6.86 -22.72 18.01
C PHE A 512 7.30 -22.15 16.65
N GLN A 513 7.81 -20.92 16.58
CA GLN A 513 8.27 -20.32 15.32
C GLN A 513 9.51 -21.04 14.75
N ILE A 514 10.45 -21.45 15.60
CA ILE A 514 11.63 -22.22 15.19
C ILE A 514 11.24 -23.60 14.63
N CYS A 515 10.32 -24.32 15.29
CA CYS A 515 9.83 -25.60 14.79
C CYS A 515 9.04 -25.44 13.49
N ALA A 516 8.22 -24.38 13.37
CA ALA A 516 7.48 -24.07 12.14
C ALA A 516 8.41 -23.82 10.95
N VAL A 517 9.45 -22.98 11.10
CA VAL A 517 10.42 -22.74 10.01
C VAL A 517 11.26 -23.98 9.71
N ALA A 518 11.62 -24.81 10.71
CA ALA A 518 12.30 -26.08 10.48
C ALA A 518 11.47 -27.03 9.59
N LEU A 519 10.17 -27.19 9.89
CA LEU A 519 9.26 -28.05 9.11
C LEU A 519 9.18 -27.64 7.63
N LEU A 520 9.22 -26.34 7.32
CA LEU A 520 9.22 -25.83 5.93
C LEU A 520 10.50 -26.14 5.13
N THR A 521 11.54 -26.69 5.77
CA THR A 521 12.79 -27.13 5.12
C THR A 521 12.91 -28.64 4.96
N LEU A 522 12.02 -29.42 5.61
CA LEU A 522 11.98 -30.89 5.49
C LEU A 522 11.47 -31.33 4.10
N PRO A 523 11.82 -32.56 3.64
CA PRO A 523 11.35 -33.09 2.36
C PRO A 523 9.82 -33.19 2.27
N ALA A 524 9.26 -32.81 1.11
CA ALA A 524 7.80 -32.82 0.89
C ALA A 524 7.19 -34.23 0.74
N GLU A 525 8.00 -35.25 0.46
CA GLU A 525 7.57 -36.66 0.45
C GLU A 525 7.35 -37.22 1.87
N GLY A 526 7.59 -36.39 2.90
CA GLY A 526 7.64 -36.79 4.29
C GLY A 526 9.05 -37.09 4.76
N ASP A 527 9.18 -37.31 6.05
CA ASP A 527 10.42 -37.72 6.70
C ASP A 527 10.02 -38.62 7.86
N LYS A 528 10.43 -39.88 7.77
CA LYS A 528 10.07 -40.94 8.73
C LYS A 528 10.56 -40.65 10.15
N GLU A 529 11.53 -39.75 10.31
CA GLU A 529 11.97 -39.27 11.62
C GLU A 529 10.98 -38.27 12.26
N PHE A 530 10.13 -37.60 11.47
CA PHE A 530 9.19 -36.56 11.90
C PHE A 530 7.71 -36.86 11.61
N ASP A 531 7.40 -37.88 10.80
CA ASP A 531 6.01 -38.25 10.45
C ASP A 531 5.13 -38.54 11.68
N GLY A 532 5.72 -38.98 12.81
CA GLY A 532 5.02 -39.14 14.09
C GLY A 532 4.58 -37.83 14.79
N LEU A 533 4.77 -36.67 14.14
CA LEU A 533 4.11 -35.41 14.49
C LEU A 533 2.77 -35.21 13.77
N LYS A 534 2.55 -35.86 12.62
CA LYS A 534 1.31 -35.76 11.84
C LYS A 534 0.21 -36.58 12.51
N TYR A 535 -0.90 -35.93 12.87
CA TYR A 535 -2.05 -36.61 13.49
C TYR A 535 -3.16 -36.97 12.49
N ALA A 536 -3.02 -36.61 11.21
CA ALA A 536 -3.93 -36.97 10.13
C ALA A 536 -3.14 -37.48 8.91
N GLY A 537 -3.60 -38.55 8.27
CA GLY A 537 -2.88 -39.23 7.18
C GLY A 537 -2.74 -38.43 5.87
N SER A 538 -3.45 -37.30 5.75
CA SER A 538 -3.38 -36.38 4.61
C SER A 538 -2.69 -35.05 4.93
N MET A 539 -2.01 -34.95 6.09
CA MET A 539 -1.35 -33.74 6.57
C MET A 539 0.08 -33.64 6.05
N PHE A 540 0.42 -32.52 5.43
CA PHE A 540 1.79 -32.18 5.03
C PHE A 540 2.54 -31.48 6.18
N PHE A 541 3.87 -31.40 6.11
CA PHE A 541 4.63 -30.66 7.13
C PHE A 541 4.35 -29.17 7.06
N GLU A 542 4.00 -28.65 5.88
CA GLU A 542 3.58 -27.28 5.63
C GLU A 542 2.30 -26.88 6.40
N ASP A 543 1.35 -27.81 6.56
CA ASP A 543 0.12 -27.59 7.34
C ASP A 543 0.44 -27.46 8.83
N LEU A 544 1.20 -28.43 9.36
CA LEU A 544 1.66 -28.46 10.75
C LEU A 544 2.56 -27.24 11.08
N ALA A 545 3.36 -26.80 10.11
CA ALA A 545 4.17 -25.61 10.22
C ALA A 545 3.31 -24.34 10.36
N ALA A 546 2.21 -24.24 9.61
CA ALA A 546 1.26 -23.14 9.73
C ALA A 546 0.57 -23.15 11.11
N GLU A 547 0.14 -24.32 11.59
CA GLU A 547 -0.42 -24.51 12.93
C GLU A 547 0.55 -24.07 14.02
N TYR A 548 1.80 -24.55 14.01
CA TYR A 548 2.84 -24.18 14.98
C TYR A 548 3.15 -22.67 14.93
N SER A 549 3.27 -22.08 13.75
CA SER A 549 3.52 -20.63 13.63
C SER A 549 2.35 -19.80 14.17
N GLU A 550 1.12 -20.28 14.06
CA GLU A 550 -0.06 -19.62 14.64
C GLU A 550 -0.13 -19.81 16.16
N LEU A 551 0.14 -21.00 16.68
CA LEU A 551 0.25 -21.26 18.12
C LEU A 551 1.31 -20.38 18.80
N GLY A 552 2.45 -20.16 18.12
CA GLY A 552 3.47 -19.22 18.58
C GLY A 552 2.96 -17.79 18.71
N ILE A 553 2.13 -17.31 17.77
CA ILE A 553 1.50 -15.99 17.87
C ILE A 553 0.41 -15.96 18.95
N GLN A 554 -0.37 -17.02 19.12
CA GLN A 554 -1.35 -17.11 20.20
C GLN A 554 -0.70 -17.06 21.60
N VAL A 555 0.52 -17.59 21.77
CA VAL A 555 1.29 -17.43 23.03
C VAL A 555 1.61 -15.95 23.27
N LEU A 556 2.13 -15.23 22.26
CA LEU A 556 2.43 -13.80 22.41
C LEU A 556 1.17 -12.95 22.65
N GLN A 557 0.07 -13.23 21.95
CA GLN A 557 -1.23 -12.59 22.19
C GLN A 557 -1.77 -12.87 23.60
N THR A 558 -1.52 -14.05 24.14
CA THR A 558 -1.94 -14.44 25.50
C THR A 558 -1.13 -13.70 26.56
N LEU A 559 0.18 -13.53 26.36
CA LEU A 559 1.04 -12.74 27.25
C LEU A 559 0.80 -11.23 27.13
N GLY A 560 0.36 -10.76 25.97
CA GLY A 560 0.09 -9.35 25.69
C GLY A 560 1.36 -8.54 25.43
N LYS A 561 1.27 -7.21 25.62
CA LYS A 561 2.35 -6.25 25.33
C LYS A 561 3.04 -5.67 26.57
N ARG A 562 2.63 -6.08 27.77
CA ARG A 562 3.29 -5.69 29.04
C ARG A 562 4.40 -6.68 29.37
N GLY A 563 5.61 -6.21 29.66
CA GLY A 563 6.75 -7.07 29.96
C GLY A 563 7.28 -7.84 28.75
N MET A 564 7.35 -7.19 27.58
CA MET A 564 8.01 -7.78 26.41
C MET A 564 9.52 -7.95 26.65
N THR A 565 10.10 -8.96 26.00
CA THR A 565 11.53 -9.30 26.11
C THR A 565 12.15 -9.46 24.72
N LEU A 566 13.48 -9.57 24.64
CA LEU A 566 14.17 -9.88 23.39
C LEU A 566 13.63 -11.17 22.74
N THR A 567 13.24 -12.16 23.54
CA THR A 567 12.60 -13.41 23.09
C THR A 567 11.27 -13.15 22.37
N THR A 568 10.46 -12.19 22.82
CA THR A 568 9.22 -11.77 22.16
C THR A 568 9.49 -11.17 20.77
N VAL A 569 10.43 -10.22 20.70
CA VAL A 569 10.81 -9.55 19.44
C VAL A 569 11.40 -10.55 18.43
N THR A 570 12.24 -11.47 18.91
CA THR A 570 12.87 -12.52 18.10
C THR A 570 11.84 -13.50 17.54
N ALA A 571 10.85 -13.90 18.34
CA ALA A 571 9.72 -14.71 17.85
C ALA A 571 8.88 -13.95 16.80
N GLY A 572 8.66 -12.64 16.97
CA GLY A 572 8.03 -11.78 15.97
C GLY A 572 8.78 -11.74 14.64
N PHE A 573 10.11 -11.59 14.68
CA PHE A 573 10.96 -11.65 13.49
C PHE A 573 10.85 -13.00 12.76
N ILE A 574 10.87 -14.13 13.50
CA ILE A 574 10.81 -15.47 12.88
C ILE A 574 9.40 -15.74 12.31
N ARG A 575 8.32 -15.20 12.90
CA ARG A 575 6.98 -15.21 12.26
C ARG A 575 6.99 -14.43 10.94
N GLY A 576 7.60 -13.24 10.90
CA GLY A 576 7.77 -12.48 9.66
C GLY A 576 8.54 -13.27 8.59
N SER A 577 9.64 -13.91 9.00
CA SER A 577 10.44 -14.81 8.17
C SER A 577 9.65 -15.99 7.61
N PHE A 578 8.89 -16.67 8.47
CA PHE A 578 8.01 -17.78 8.12
C PHE A 578 6.98 -17.38 7.04
N LEU A 579 6.32 -16.24 7.23
CA LEU A 579 5.33 -15.70 6.28
C LEU A 579 5.98 -15.38 4.93
N LYS A 580 7.16 -14.75 4.89
CA LYS A 580 7.90 -14.47 3.63
C LYS A 580 8.32 -15.75 2.91
N TYR A 581 8.75 -16.79 3.65
CA TYR A 581 9.07 -18.10 3.05
C TYR A 581 7.83 -18.78 2.45
N GLN A 582 6.63 -18.54 3.02
CA GLN A 582 5.36 -18.99 2.49
C GLN A 582 4.76 -18.11 1.38
N ALA A 583 5.49 -17.10 0.88
CA ALA A 583 5.01 -16.07 -0.05
C ALA A 583 3.82 -15.21 0.47
N LEU A 584 3.61 -15.18 1.78
CA LEU A 584 2.66 -14.29 2.48
C LEU A 584 3.37 -12.98 2.84
N VAL A 585 3.69 -12.20 1.80
CA VAL A 585 4.64 -11.06 1.89
C VAL A 585 4.03 -9.84 2.58
N THR A 586 2.73 -9.59 2.38
CA THR A 586 1.98 -8.51 3.05
C THR A 586 1.86 -8.78 4.55
N GLU A 587 1.53 -10.02 4.90
CA GLU A 587 1.46 -10.51 6.28
C GLU A 587 2.84 -10.47 6.94
N SER A 588 3.89 -10.82 6.19
CA SER A 588 5.28 -10.68 6.62
C SER A 588 5.63 -9.22 6.95
N TRP A 589 5.27 -8.27 6.09
CA TRP A 589 5.51 -6.83 6.33
C TRP A 589 4.80 -6.35 7.60
N HIS A 590 3.53 -6.71 7.80
CA HIS A 590 2.81 -6.39 9.03
C HIS A 590 3.44 -7.04 10.29
N ALA A 591 3.90 -8.29 10.19
CA ALA A 591 4.54 -9.00 11.29
C ALA A 591 5.90 -8.40 11.67
N ILE A 592 6.73 -8.06 10.68
CA ILE A 592 8.01 -7.35 10.86
C ILE A 592 7.75 -5.97 11.47
N GLY A 593 6.76 -5.22 10.98
CA GLY A 593 6.36 -3.95 11.58
C GLY A 593 5.90 -4.05 13.03
N GLY A 594 5.27 -5.17 13.41
CA GLY A 594 4.99 -5.50 14.81
C GLY A 594 6.27 -5.71 15.61
N ALA A 595 7.20 -6.53 15.12
CA ALA A 595 8.48 -6.82 15.77
C ALA A 595 9.37 -5.57 15.89
N ILE A 596 9.34 -4.65 14.92
CA ILE A 596 10.06 -3.36 14.98
C ILE A 596 9.54 -2.51 16.14
N ARG A 597 8.22 -2.35 16.28
CA ARG A 597 7.62 -1.59 17.39
C ARG A 597 7.87 -2.24 18.75
N ASP A 598 7.77 -3.57 18.83
CA ASP A 598 8.10 -4.31 20.05
C ASP A 598 9.60 -4.18 20.41
N GLY A 599 10.47 -4.09 19.41
CA GLY A 599 11.91 -3.82 19.56
C GLY A 599 12.22 -2.37 19.95
N MET A 600 11.43 -1.40 19.48
CA MET A 600 11.53 -0.01 19.90
C MET A 600 11.15 0.14 21.38
N GLU A 601 10.04 -0.48 21.81
CA GLU A 601 9.55 -0.47 23.20
C GLU A 601 10.61 -0.97 24.19
N ILE A 602 11.29 -2.09 23.90
CA ILE A 602 12.37 -2.62 24.75
C ILE A 602 13.75 -1.94 24.50
N GLY A 603 13.77 -0.81 23.80
CA GLY A 603 14.96 0.02 23.66
C GLY A 603 16.06 -0.50 22.72
N LEU A 604 15.78 -1.46 21.83
CA LEU A 604 16.79 -2.02 20.90
C LEU A 604 17.40 -0.97 19.97
N HIS A 605 16.62 0.08 19.68
CA HIS A 605 16.99 1.20 18.82
C HIS A 605 17.95 2.21 19.48
N THR A 606 18.19 2.10 20.80
CA THR A 606 18.97 3.08 21.57
C THR A 606 20.47 2.79 21.53
N HIS A 607 21.30 3.84 21.69
CA HIS A 607 22.76 3.69 21.75
C HIS A 607 23.24 2.80 22.91
N ASN A 608 22.51 2.76 24.03
CA ASN A 608 22.83 1.91 25.18
C ASN A 608 21.97 0.63 25.20
N ASN A 609 21.78 0.00 24.02
CA ASN A 609 20.89 -1.14 23.79
C ASN A 609 20.91 -2.14 24.97
N PRO A 610 19.81 -2.24 25.76
CA PRO A 610 19.83 -2.88 27.07
C PRO A 610 20.00 -4.41 27.02
N HIS A 611 19.97 -5.00 25.83
CA HIS A 611 20.18 -6.44 25.62
C HIS A 611 21.57 -6.77 25.05
N GLY A 612 22.45 -5.77 24.89
CA GLY A 612 23.84 -5.93 24.43
C GLY A 612 23.94 -6.50 23.00
N GLU A 613 24.99 -7.27 22.73
CA GLU A 613 25.26 -7.83 21.39
C GLU A 613 24.08 -8.62 20.80
N ARG A 614 23.33 -9.34 21.63
CA ARG A 614 22.12 -10.07 21.20
C ARG A 614 21.02 -9.11 20.74
N GLY A 615 20.84 -8.00 21.46
CA GLY A 615 19.93 -6.92 21.05
C GLY A 615 20.35 -6.24 19.75
N LYS A 616 21.66 -6.00 19.57
CA LYS A 616 22.22 -5.45 18.33
C LYS A 616 22.04 -6.38 17.13
N ARG A 617 22.29 -7.70 17.27
CA ARG A 617 22.06 -8.72 16.23
C ARG A 617 20.59 -8.71 15.75
N VAL A 618 19.63 -8.66 16.68
CA VAL A 618 18.19 -8.58 16.36
C VAL A 618 17.83 -7.26 15.69
N TRP A 619 18.28 -6.11 16.22
CA TRP A 619 17.97 -4.80 15.65
C TRP A 619 18.52 -4.61 14.24
N MET A 620 19.78 -5.01 14.00
CA MET A 620 20.41 -5.00 12.68
C MET A 620 19.59 -5.80 11.65
N THR A 621 19.12 -6.99 12.04
CA THR A 621 18.27 -7.83 11.17
C THR A 621 16.95 -7.14 10.85
N LEU A 622 16.27 -6.55 11.86
CA LEU A 622 15.01 -5.83 11.66
C LEU A 622 15.18 -4.63 10.73
N VAL A 623 16.25 -3.84 10.88
CA VAL A 623 16.58 -2.70 9.99
C VAL A 623 16.78 -3.14 8.55
N MET A 624 17.55 -4.22 8.31
CA MET A 624 17.73 -4.77 6.96
C MET A 624 16.40 -5.23 6.36
N TRP A 625 15.54 -5.89 7.15
CA TRP A 625 14.25 -6.37 6.67
C TRP A 625 13.26 -5.24 6.37
N ASP A 626 13.24 -4.18 7.16
CA ASP A 626 12.39 -3.00 6.90
C ASP A 626 12.77 -2.33 5.57
N VAL A 627 14.06 -2.02 5.38
CA VAL A 627 14.60 -1.44 4.15
C VAL A 627 14.39 -2.34 2.92
N HIS A 628 14.62 -3.66 3.05
CA HIS A 628 14.41 -4.60 1.95
C HIS A 628 12.91 -4.73 1.59
N MET A 629 12.02 -4.79 2.58
CA MET A 629 10.58 -4.95 2.32
C MET A 629 9.94 -3.65 1.81
N ALA A 630 10.45 -2.49 2.23
CA ALA A 630 10.11 -1.18 1.68
C ALA A 630 10.36 -1.11 0.16
N CYS A 631 11.58 -1.41 -0.28
CA CYS A 631 11.95 -1.45 -1.70
C CYS A 631 11.12 -2.48 -2.49
N VAL A 632 11.06 -3.74 -2.03
CA VAL A 632 10.33 -4.83 -2.73
C VAL A 632 8.85 -4.50 -2.96
N LEU A 633 8.21 -3.85 -2.00
CA LEU A 633 6.77 -3.60 -2.03
C LEU A 633 6.41 -2.20 -2.50
N GLY A 634 7.37 -1.32 -2.79
CA GLY A 634 7.11 0.10 -3.04
C GLY A 634 6.37 0.77 -1.87
N ARG A 635 6.89 0.61 -0.64
CA ARG A 635 6.26 1.11 0.60
C ARG A 635 7.28 1.84 1.48
N PRO A 636 6.87 2.83 2.31
CA PRO A 636 7.75 3.45 3.28
C PRO A 636 8.32 2.46 4.31
N THR A 637 9.52 2.76 4.82
CA THR A 637 10.09 2.10 5.99
C THR A 637 9.30 2.45 7.26
N ILE A 638 9.28 1.54 8.22
CA ILE A 638 8.66 1.73 9.55
C ILE A 638 9.64 2.40 10.51
N ILE A 639 10.94 2.17 10.30
CA ILE A 639 12.04 2.87 10.97
C ILE A 639 12.30 4.16 10.18
N GLY A 640 12.27 5.31 10.87
CA GLY A 640 12.53 6.61 10.26
C GLY A 640 13.94 6.71 9.69
N LEU A 641 14.07 7.15 8.44
CA LEU A 641 15.31 7.06 7.66
C LEU A 641 16.49 7.79 8.34
N ASP A 642 16.26 8.88 9.08
CA ASP A 642 17.30 9.58 9.85
C ASP A 642 18.00 8.68 10.89
N LEU A 643 17.26 7.78 11.55
CA LEU A 643 17.83 6.82 12.49
C LEU A 643 18.67 5.75 11.78
N ILE A 644 18.39 5.49 10.50
CA ILE A 644 19.15 4.55 9.67
C ILE A 644 20.35 5.23 8.97
N ARG A 645 20.23 6.53 8.66
CA ARG A 645 21.27 7.41 8.08
C ARG A 645 22.37 7.71 9.10
N ASN A 646 22.00 8.05 10.33
CA ASN A 646 22.93 8.32 11.43
C ASN A 646 23.66 7.05 11.95
N GLY A 647 23.32 5.88 11.41
CA GLY A 647 23.93 4.59 11.74
C GLY A 647 23.39 3.96 13.02
N ILE A 648 23.27 2.63 13.00
CA ILE A 648 22.98 1.84 14.21
C ILE A 648 24.27 1.26 14.76
N ILE A 649 24.34 1.03 16.08
CA ILE A 649 25.49 0.34 16.67
C ILE A 649 25.42 -1.15 16.30
N LEU A 650 26.33 -1.57 15.44
CA LEU A 650 26.44 -2.94 14.98
C LEU A 650 26.97 -3.88 16.08
N PRO A 651 26.59 -5.17 16.06
CA PRO A 651 27.19 -6.19 16.91
C PRO A 651 28.65 -6.42 16.51
N GLN A 652 29.48 -6.80 17.48
CA GLN A 652 30.86 -7.24 17.21
C GLN A 652 30.86 -8.65 16.61
N ASP A 653 31.67 -8.88 15.56
CA ASP A 653 31.89 -10.21 14.98
C ASP A 653 32.72 -11.07 15.94
N ASP A 654 32.47 -12.38 15.94
CA ASP A 654 33.09 -13.34 16.86
C ASP A 654 34.49 -13.80 16.36
N ARG A 655 35.10 -13.07 15.40
CA ARG A 655 36.41 -13.34 14.78
C ARG A 655 37.52 -12.49 15.41
N HIS A 656 38.74 -13.01 15.48
CA HIS A 656 39.92 -12.32 15.98
C HIS A 656 40.89 -11.92 14.85
N SER A 657 40.82 -12.57 13.69
CA SER A 657 41.66 -12.31 12.52
C SER A 657 40.88 -12.50 11.21
N GLU A 658 41.35 -11.86 10.13
CA GLU A 658 40.87 -12.15 8.77
C GLU A 658 41.18 -13.58 8.31
N HIS A 659 42.16 -14.25 8.94
CA HIS A 659 42.47 -15.66 8.72
C HIS A 659 41.53 -16.63 9.45
N ASP A 660 40.71 -16.16 10.40
CA ASP A 660 39.71 -17.03 11.06
C ASP A 660 38.58 -17.38 10.10
N PRO A 661 37.97 -18.58 10.19
CA PRO A 661 36.80 -18.92 9.38
C PRO A 661 35.66 -17.92 9.61
N PRO A 662 34.94 -17.50 8.55
CA PRO A 662 33.83 -16.55 8.67
C PRO A 662 32.67 -17.16 9.46
N THR A 663 31.97 -16.30 10.21
CA THR A 663 30.80 -16.67 11.00
C THR A 663 29.51 -16.28 10.25
N PRO A 664 28.35 -16.87 10.62
CA PRO A 664 27.06 -16.33 10.23
C PRO A 664 26.88 -14.84 10.53
N LEU A 665 27.50 -14.32 11.60
CA LEU A 665 27.46 -12.89 11.90
C LEU A 665 28.33 -12.09 10.92
N SER A 666 29.50 -12.58 10.52
CA SER A 666 30.31 -11.99 9.45
C SER A 666 29.47 -11.80 8.18
N ARG A 667 28.68 -12.81 7.82
CA ARG A 667 27.75 -12.74 6.67
C ARG A 667 26.66 -11.69 6.88
N ALA A 668 26.04 -11.66 8.06
CA ALA A 668 24.97 -10.71 8.35
C ALA A 668 25.47 -9.24 8.41
N LEU A 669 26.66 -9.01 8.97
CA LEU A 669 27.35 -7.71 8.97
C LEU A 669 27.67 -7.23 7.55
N TRP A 670 28.21 -8.10 6.69
CA TRP A 670 28.43 -7.77 5.28
C TRP A 670 27.13 -7.56 4.51
N GLY A 671 26.06 -8.30 4.84
CA GLY A 671 24.71 -8.02 4.34
C GLY A 671 24.24 -6.60 4.70
N TYR A 672 24.40 -6.18 5.97
CA TYR A 672 24.05 -4.83 6.41
C TYR A 672 24.89 -3.75 5.71
N LYS A 673 26.20 -3.97 5.57
CA LYS A 673 27.14 -3.05 4.91
C LYS A 673 26.83 -2.91 3.42
N VAL A 674 26.61 -4.01 2.70
CA VAL A 674 26.21 -3.99 1.30
C VAL A 674 24.87 -3.26 1.11
N MET A 675 23.97 -3.35 2.08
CA MET A 675 22.68 -2.61 2.11
C MET A 675 22.76 -1.18 2.69
N SER A 676 23.92 -0.51 2.76
CA SER A 676 23.94 0.90 3.15
C SER A 676 23.29 1.83 2.09
N PRO A 677 23.62 1.76 0.79
CA PRO A 677 23.13 2.72 -0.20
C PRO A 677 21.60 2.68 -0.38
N MET A 678 20.95 1.52 -0.17
CA MET A 678 19.50 1.34 -0.30
C MET A 678 18.66 2.38 0.48
N ARG A 679 19.19 2.95 1.57
CA ARG A 679 18.50 3.97 2.39
C ARG A 679 18.31 5.27 1.62
N GLU A 680 19.36 5.68 0.90
CA GLU A 680 19.41 6.91 0.10
C GLU A 680 18.78 6.68 -1.28
N ILE A 681 18.89 5.47 -1.84
CA ILE A 681 18.11 5.04 -3.03
C ILE A 681 16.61 5.21 -2.75
N LEU A 682 16.11 4.74 -1.59
CA LEU A 682 14.72 4.92 -1.16
C LEU A 682 14.32 6.38 -0.86
N GLU A 683 15.24 7.35 -0.89
CA GLU A 683 14.95 8.79 -0.84
C GLU A 683 14.92 9.38 -2.24
N VAL A 684 15.94 9.10 -3.06
CA VAL A 684 16.04 9.54 -4.46
C VAL A 684 14.89 9.00 -5.32
N GLU A 685 14.44 7.76 -5.07
CA GLU A 685 13.26 7.15 -5.71
C GLU A 685 11.95 7.94 -5.47
N LYS A 686 11.87 8.75 -4.39
CA LYS A 686 10.72 9.61 -4.10
C LYS A 686 10.68 10.89 -4.95
N GLU A 687 11.80 11.27 -5.58
CA GLU A 687 11.82 12.36 -6.56
C GLU A 687 11.23 11.91 -7.92
N GLY A 688 10.90 10.62 -8.07
CA GLY A 688 10.29 10.07 -9.27
C GLY A 688 11.26 10.04 -10.46
N PRO A 689 10.77 10.11 -11.71
CA PRO A 689 11.61 10.06 -12.90
C PRO A 689 12.48 11.32 -13.08
N SER A 690 12.09 12.48 -12.54
CA SER A 690 12.76 13.78 -12.79
C SER A 690 13.45 14.31 -11.52
N PRO A 691 14.70 13.91 -11.22
CA PRO A 691 15.38 14.27 -9.97
C PRO A 691 15.70 15.77 -9.92
N SER A 692 15.30 16.42 -8.84
CA SER A 692 15.40 17.87 -8.60
C SER A 692 16.84 18.40 -8.60
N ARG A 693 17.82 17.51 -8.39
CA ARG A 693 19.26 17.80 -8.33
C ARG A 693 20.03 17.23 -9.54
N GLY A 694 19.33 16.68 -10.52
CA GLY A 694 19.93 15.96 -11.66
C GLY A 694 20.57 14.63 -11.26
N PHE A 695 21.30 14.02 -12.20
CA PHE A 695 21.75 12.62 -12.09
C PHE A 695 23.04 12.38 -11.28
N ALA A 696 23.72 13.43 -10.82
CA ALA A 696 25.02 13.29 -10.13
C ALA A 696 24.94 12.42 -8.85
N GLU A 697 23.82 12.48 -8.13
CA GLU A 697 23.59 11.66 -6.94
C GLU A 697 23.32 10.18 -7.29
N ILE A 698 22.68 9.92 -8.42
CA ILE A 698 22.45 8.57 -8.94
C ILE A 698 23.80 7.93 -9.28
N ASP A 699 24.70 8.69 -9.91
CA ASP A 699 26.03 8.22 -10.29
C ASP A 699 26.94 8.01 -9.05
N ARG A 700 26.79 8.84 -8.01
CA ARG A 700 27.45 8.63 -6.71
C ARG A 700 26.99 7.32 -6.05
N LEU A 701 25.67 7.09 -5.96
CA LEU A 701 25.10 5.88 -5.35
C LEU A 701 25.46 4.63 -6.15
N HIS A 702 25.51 4.71 -7.48
CA HIS A 702 26.00 3.62 -8.34
C HIS A 702 27.46 3.28 -8.02
N GLY A 703 28.34 4.30 -7.99
CA GLY A 703 29.75 4.12 -7.64
C GLY A 703 29.95 3.52 -6.25
N GLU A 704 29.10 3.87 -5.28
CA GLU A 704 29.12 3.27 -3.95
C GLU A 704 28.73 1.78 -3.97
N CYS A 705 27.66 1.41 -4.68
CA CYS A 705 27.25 0.01 -4.86
C CYS A 705 28.36 -0.83 -5.53
N VAL A 706 29.02 -0.30 -6.57
CA VAL A 706 30.13 -0.98 -7.26
C VAL A 706 31.36 -1.14 -6.35
N ARG A 707 31.73 -0.10 -5.60
CA ARG A 707 32.82 -0.16 -4.60
C ARG A 707 32.54 -1.24 -3.55
N LEU A 708 31.31 -1.32 -3.02
CA LEU A 708 30.92 -2.32 -2.03
C LEU A 708 30.98 -3.76 -2.59
N SER A 709 30.81 -3.94 -3.90
CA SER A 709 31.01 -5.24 -4.57
C SER A 709 32.49 -5.62 -4.62
N GLN A 710 33.35 -4.68 -4.99
CA GLN A 710 34.81 -4.87 -5.03
C GLN A 710 35.42 -5.11 -3.64
N GLU A 711 34.83 -4.53 -2.59
CA GLU A 711 35.21 -4.75 -1.19
C GLU A 711 34.69 -6.07 -0.58
N LEU A 712 33.69 -6.73 -1.18
CA LEU A 712 33.10 -7.96 -0.64
C LEU A 712 34.19 -9.04 -0.43
N PRO A 713 34.29 -9.71 0.74
CA PRO A 713 35.31 -10.73 0.98
C PRO A 713 35.26 -11.87 -0.04
N ALA A 714 36.41 -12.36 -0.49
CA ALA A 714 36.50 -13.39 -1.52
C ALA A 714 35.72 -14.68 -1.18
N CYS A 715 35.57 -15.01 0.12
CA CYS A 715 34.79 -16.16 0.55
C CYS A 715 33.27 -16.01 0.35
N PHE A 716 32.78 -14.78 0.10
CA PHE A 716 31.39 -14.45 -0.20
C PHE A 716 31.14 -14.04 -1.67
N ARG A 717 32.18 -13.93 -2.51
CA ARG A 717 32.04 -13.65 -3.96
C ARG A 717 31.54 -14.88 -4.71
N LEU A 718 30.88 -14.65 -5.84
CA LEU A 718 30.62 -15.71 -6.82
C LEU A 718 31.83 -15.92 -7.74
N ASP A 719 32.43 -14.83 -8.23
CA ASP A 719 33.61 -14.85 -9.09
C ASP A 719 34.91 -14.98 -8.30
N SER A 720 35.81 -15.84 -8.79
CA SER A 720 37.08 -16.19 -8.12
C SER A 720 36.93 -16.44 -6.61
N PRO A 721 36.03 -17.35 -6.19
CA PRO A 721 35.65 -17.51 -4.80
C PRO A 721 36.77 -18.13 -3.98
N ASP A 722 36.97 -17.61 -2.77
CA ASP A 722 37.83 -18.26 -1.78
C ASP A 722 37.08 -19.42 -1.11
N THR A 723 37.37 -20.64 -1.55
CA THR A 723 36.69 -21.89 -1.16
C THR A 723 37.39 -22.65 -0.03
N GLN A 724 38.49 -22.13 0.52
CA GLN A 724 39.33 -22.86 1.49
C GLN A 724 38.57 -23.33 2.74
N TRP A 725 37.49 -22.63 3.14
CA TRP A 725 36.65 -22.98 4.29
C TRP A 725 35.40 -23.79 3.95
N ASP A 726 35.15 -24.20 2.71
CA ASP A 726 33.89 -24.87 2.32
C ASP A 726 33.72 -26.25 2.97
N LEU A 727 34.83 -26.95 3.21
CA LEU A 727 34.87 -28.22 3.92
C LEU A 727 34.96 -28.04 5.45
N HIS A 728 35.03 -26.81 5.96
CA HIS A 728 35.06 -26.56 7.40
C HIS A 728 33.66 -26.72 8.00
N LYS A 729 33.56 -27.58 9.03
CA LYS A 729 32.29 -28.00 9.67
C LYS A 729 31.32 -26.88 10.07
N ASN A 730 31.81 -25.68 10.38
CA ASN A 730 30.98 -24.53 10.80
C ASN A 730 30.60 -23.59 9.63
N CYS A 731 31.09 -23.86 8.42
CA CYS A 731 31.05 -22.98 7.25
C CYS A 731 30.32 -23.60 6.05
N TYR A 732 29.59 -24.71 6.26
CA TYR A 732 28.77 -25.43 5.27
C TYR A 732 27.78 -24.55 4.47
N TRP A 733 27.48 -23.34 4.97
CA TRP A 733 26.59 -22.35 4.39
C TRP A 733 27.29 -21.38 3.42
N LEU A 734 28.63 -21.40 3.30
CA LEU A 734 29.36 -20.50 2.40
C LEU A 734 28.94 -20.62 0.92
N PRO A 735 28.73 -21.81 0.34
CA PRO A 735 28.22 -21.91 -1.04
C PRO A 735 26.87 -21.20 -1.24
N TRP A 736 25.98 -21.28 -0.25
CA TRP A 736 24.70 -20.56 -0.27
C TRP A 736 24.90 -19.05 -0.13
N ALA A 737 25.82 -18.60 0.73
CA ALA A 737 26.14 -17.18 0.87
C ALA A 737 26.64 -16.56 -0.44
N ARG A 738 27.53 -17.24 -1.17
CA ARG A 738 28.08 -16.77 -2.47
C ARG A 738 27.01 -16.57 -3.54
N VAL A 739 25.92 -17.34 -3.48
CA VAL A 739 24.80 -17.21 -4.42
C VAL A 739 23.78 -16.16 -3.97
N LEU A 740 23.62 -15.94 -2.66
CA LEU A 740 22.71 -14.92 -2.11
C LEU A 740 23.30 -13.51 -2.04
N MET A 741 24.61 -13.33 -1.90
CA MET A 741 25.22 -11.99 -1.78
C MET A 741 25.11 -11.16 -3.07
N PRO A 742 25.39 -11.68 -4.29
CA PRO A 742 25.19 -10.96 -5.54
C PRO A 742 23.76 -10.46 -5.72
N GLN A 743 22.76 -11.27 -5.36
CA GLN A 743 21.34 -10.88 -5.44
C GLN A 743 21.06 -9.59 -4.65
N ILE A 744 21.63 -9.42 -3.45
CA ILE A 744 21.47 -8.20 -2.63
C ILE A 744 22.11 -6.97 -3.30
N MET A 745 23.17 -7.18 -4.10
CA MET A 745 23.84 -6.12 -4.85
C MET A 745 22.99 -5.69 -6.06
N SER A 746 22.57 -6.66 -6.86
CA SER A 746 21.76 -6.41 -8.06
C SER A 746 20.41 -5.78 -7.74
N VAL A 747 19.74 -6.13 -6.62
CA VAL A 747 18.50 -5.44 -6.19
C VAL A 747 18.71 -3.93 -5.99
N GLN A 748 19.87 -3.50 -5.48
CA GLN A 748 20.14 -2.07 -5.26
C GLN A 748 20.40 -1.33 -6.57
N LEU A 749 21.17 -1.91 -7.50
CA LEU A 749 21.36 -1.32 -8.82
C LEU A 749 20.06 -1.30 -9.64
N MET A 750 19.26 -2.36 -9.57
CA MET A 750 17.91 -2.41 -10.15
C MET A 750 16.99 -1.32 -9.57
N ALA A 751 16.97 -1.13 -8.25
CA ALA A 751 16.18 -0.08 -7.60
C ALA A 751 16.65 1.33 -7.97
N LEU A 752 17.97 1.58 -7.96
CA LEU A 752 18.57 2.88 -8.28
C LEU A 752 18.29 3.33 -9.72
N HIS A 753 18.38 2.43 -10.70
CA HIS A 753 18.23 2.80 -12.11
C HIS A 753 16.78 2.69 -12.64
N ARG A 754 15.91 1.90 -11.97
CA ARG A 754 14.50 1.67 -12.36
C ARG A 754 13.71 2.96 -12.64
N PRO A 755 13.75 4.02 -11.80
CA PRO A 755 12.95 5.23 -12.05
C PRO A 755 13.34 5.98 -13.33
N TYR A 756 14.55 5.74 -13.84
CA TYR A 756 15.16 6.56 -14.88
C TYR A 756 15.27 5.88 -16.25
N ILE A 757 14.81 4.63 -16.39
CA ILE A 757 14.93 3.86 -17.64
C ILE A 757 14.26 4.52 -18.85
N PHE A 758 13.18 5.28 -18.65
CA PHE A 758 12.46 5.92 -19.75
C PHE A 758 13.25 7.10 -20.32
N ILE A 759 13.89 7.89 -19.45
CA ILE A 759 14.55 9.16 -19.82
C ILE A 759 16.07 9.09 -19.95
N ARG A 760 16.74 8.12 -19.30
CA ARG A 760 18.21 8.05 -19.22
C ARG A 760 18.77 6.73 -19.75
N ARG A 761 19.59 6.82 -20.79
CA ARG A 761 20.18 5.67 -21.48
C ARG A 761 21.20 4.89 -20.62
N GLU A 762 22.00 5.59 -19.81
CA GLU A 762 22.97 4.94 -18.92
C GLU A 762 22.24 4.11 -17.85
N SER A 763 21.09 4.59 -17.35
CA SER A 763 20.24 3.82 -16.46
C SER A 763 19.61 2.60 -17.13
N ARG A 764 19.29 2.63 -18.43
CA ARG A 764 18.89 1.41 -19.17
C ARG A 764 20.03 0.39 -19.23
N PHE A 765 21.25 0.83 -19.54
CA PHE A 765 22.42 -0.05 -19.59
C PHE A 765 22.71 -0.73 -18.26
N GLU A 766 22.82 0.03 -17.17
CA GLU A 766 23.13 -0.52 -15.85
C GLU A 766 21.96 -1.30 -15.24
N ALA A 767 20.69 -0.94 -15.54
CA ALA A 767 19.53 -1.76 -15.18
C ALA A 767 19.52 -3.11 -15.91
N LEU A 768 19.78 -3.15 -17.22
CA LEU A 768 19.89 -4.40 -17.99
C LEU A 768 20.97 -5.32 -17.40
N LYS A 769 22.16 -4.76 -17.15
CA LYS A 769 23.29 -5.49 -16.57
C LYS A 769 22.96 -6.04 -15.18
N ALA A 770 22.45 -5.21 -14.27
CA ALA A 770 22.06 -5.64 -12.93
C ALA A 770 20.95 -6.72 -12.95
N CYS A 771 20.01 -6.63 -13.90
CA CYS A 771 18.99 -7.67 -14.08
C CYS A 771 19.58 -9.00 -14.56
N LEU A 772 20.56 -9.00 -15.47
CA LEU A 772 21.25 -10.22 -15.90
C LEU A 772 22.06 -10.85 -14.76
N GLU A 773 22.85 -10.06 -14.03
CA GLU A 773 23.59 -10.50 -12.83
C GLU A 773 22.65 -11.12 -11.78
N MET A 774 21.48 -10.51 -11.54
CA MET A 774 20.42 -11.07 -10.71
C MET A 774 19.92 -12.41 -11.25
N LEU A 775 19.64 -12.53 -12.54
CA LEU A 775 19.01 -13.71 -13.14
C LEU A 775 19.96 -14.92 -13.23
N ASP A 776 21.27 -14.70 -13.37
CA ASP A 776 22.29 -15.74 -13.21
C ASP A 776 22.42 -16.18 -11.75
N ALA A 777 22.49 -15.24 -10.80
CA ALA A 777 22.52 -15.58 -9.37
C ALA A 777 21.25 -16.36 -8.95
N GLN A 778 20.07 -15.99 -9.49
CA GLN A 778 18.82 -16.72 -9.27
C GLN A 778 18.76 -18.08 -9.97
N ARG A 779 19.46 -18.26 -11.10
CA ARG A 779 19.60 -19.57 -11.78
C ARG A 779 20.40 -20.54 -10.92
N LEU A 780 21.53 -20.08 -10.35
CA LEU A 780 22.31 -20.86 -9.40
C LEU A 780 21.51 -21.14 -8.11
N HIS A 781 20.78 -20.14 -7.60
CA HIS A 781 19.93 -20.29 -6.42
C HIS A 781 18.84 -21.35 -6.62
N PHE A 782 18.16 -21.33 -7.76
CA PHE A 782 17.17 -22.33 -8.13
C PHE A 782 17.76 -23.74 -8.21
N ALA A 783 18.96 -23.89 -8.80
CA ALA A 783 19.66 -25.18 -8.91
C ALA A 783 20.11 -25.76 -7.55
N MET A 784 20.30 -24.93 -6.52
CA MET A 784 20.59 -25.39 -5.15
C MET A 784 19.33 -25.79 -4.36
N LEU A 785 18.15 -25.31 -4.75
CA LEU A 785 16.91 -25.49 -4.00
C LEU A 785 16.19 -26.80 -4.35
N LYS A 786 15.67 -27.46 -3.32
CA LYS A 786 14.84 -28.66 -3.47
C LYS A 786 13.39 -28.27 -3.83
N PRO A 787 12.59 -29.12 -4.51
CA PRO A 787 11.21 -28.78 -4.90
C PRO A 787 10.26 -28.37 -3.78
N ASN A 788 10.49 -28.82 -2.54
CA ASN A 788 9.73 -28.37 -1.36
C ASN A 788 9.99 -26.89 -1.01
N MET A 789 11.15 -26.35 -1.39
CA MET A 789 11.60 -24.98 -1.08
C MET A 789 11.12 -23.95 -2.11
N TYR A 790 10.53 -24.37 -3.24
CA TYR A 790 10.05 -23.51 -4.33
C TYR A 790 8.96 -22.49 -3.92
N LYS A 791 8.41 -22.59 -2.70
CA LYS A 791 7.53 -21.59 -2.12
C LYS A 791 8.26 -20.29 -1.72
N THR A 792 9.59 -20.32 -1.58
CA THR A 792 10.39 -19.18 -1.14
C THR A 792 10.21 -17.94 -2.04
N PHE A 793 9.80 -16.83 -1.43
CA PHE A 793 9.61 -15.56 -2.14
C PHE A 793 10.92 -14.96 -2.69
N SER A 794 12.08 -15.38 -2.17
CA SER A 794 13.39 -14.92 -2.65
C SER A 794 13.68 -15.28 -4.12
N LEU A 795 13.25 -16.46 -4.57
CA LEU A 795 13.25 -16.85 -5.99
C LEU A 795 12.30 -15.99 -6.82
N PHE A 796 11.09 -15.76 -6.28
CA PHE A 796 10.03 -15.06 -6.99
C PHE A 796 10.45 -13.63 -7.33
N PHE A 797 10.75 -12.81 -6.31
CA PHE A 797 10.95 -11.37 -6.47
C PHE A 797 12.08 -11.04 -7.45
N GLY A 798 13.29 -11.57 -7.20
CA GLY A 798 14.46 -11.24 -8.02
C GLY A 798 14.36 -11.78 -9.44
N THR A 799 13.57 -12.82 -9.69
CA THR A 799 13.28 -13.26 -11.07
C THR A 799 12.25 -12.36 -11.75
N PHE A 800 11.13 -12.06 -11.07
CA PHE A 800 9.98 -11.37 -11.68
C PHE A 800 10.31 -9.92 -12.02
N ASP A 801 10.81 -9.14 -11.06
CA ASP A 801 11.15 -7.73 -11.26
C ASP A 801 12.24 -7.57 -12.35
N ALA A 802 13.25 -8.47 -12.37
CA ALA A 802 14.34 -8.42 -13.35
C ALA A 802 13.85 -8.73 -14.78
N ILE A 803 13.00 -9.75 -14.95
CA ILE A 803 12.46 -10.09 -16.28
C ILE A 803 11.49 -9.01 -16.78
N VAL A 804 10.64 -8.45 -15.93
CA VAL A 804 9.77 -7.34 -16.32
C VAL A 804 10.61 -6.13 -16.74
N LEU A 805 11.64 -5.78 -15.97
CA LEU A 805 12.49 -4.61 -16.24
C LEU A 805 13.29 -4.77 -17.54
N ILE A 806 13.91 -5.93 -17.78
CA ILE A 806 14.55 -6.28 -19.06
C ILE A 806 13.55 -6.19 -20.22
N SER A 807 12.37 -6.79 -20.06
CA SER A 807 11.39 -6.89 -21.14
C SER A 807 10.84 -5.53 -21.53
N THR A 808 10.56 -4.65 -20.56
CA THR A 808 10.14 -3.28 -20.86
C THR A 808 11.20 -2.51 -21.63
N ILE A 809 12.48 -2.65 -21.25
CA ILE A 809 13.57 -1.97 -21.96
C ILE A 809 13.64 -2.44 -23.43
N TYR A 810 13.52 -3.74 -23.71
CA TYR A 810 13.51 -4.24 -25.09
C TYR A 810 12.20 -4.05 -25.85
N ILE A 811 11.05 -3.96 -25.18
CA ILE A 811 9.76 -3.65 -25.85
C ILE A 811 9.77 -2.21 -26.36
N LEU A 812 10.28 -1.26 -25.56
CA LEU A 812 10.23 0.18 -25.85
C LEU A 812 11.49 0.73 -26.54
N PHE A 813 12.65 0.11 -26.32
CA PHE A 813 13.94 0.50 -26.90
C PHE A 813 14.64 -0.69 -27.59
N PRO A 814 13.98 -1.42 -28.53
CA PRO A 814 14.45 -2.70 -29.09
C PRO A 814 15.81 -2.64 -29.79
N LYS A 815 16.23 -1.44 -30.21
CA LYS A 815 17.50 -1.17 -30.91
C LYS A 815 18.68 -0.91 -29.96
N GLU A 816 18.45 -0.76 -28.66
CA GLU A 816 19.52 -0.51 -27.67
C GLU A 816 20.14 -1.81 -27.12
N HIS A 817 21.43 -1.75 -26.81
CA HIS A 817 22.21 -2.81 -26.17
C HIS A 817 22.06 -4.24 -26.78
N PRO A 818 22.15 -4.41 -28.11
CA PRO A 818 21.92 -5.70 -28.79
C PRO A 818 22.85 -6.81 -28.30
N GLN A 819 24.03 -6.49 -27.75
CA GLN A 819 24.95 -7.47 -27.15
C GLN A 819 24.35 -8.26 -25.98
N PHE A 820 23.29 -7.75 -25.34
CA PHE A 820 22.61 -8.40 -24.22
C PHE A 820 21.31 -9.10 -24.61
N LEU A 821 20.81 -8.92 -25.83
CA LEU A 821 19.48 -9.39 -26.26
C LEU A 821 19.37 -10.93 -26.24
N SER A 822 20.41 -11.64 -26.69
CA SER A 822 20.42 -13.11 -26.68
C SER A 822 20.36 -13.68 -25.26
N ALA A 823 21.14 -13.11 -24.32
CA ALA A 823 21.09 -13.49 -22.92
C ALA A 823 19.72 -13.15 -22.30
N ALA A 824 19.19 -11.95 -22.55
CA ALA A 824 17.87 -11.52 -22.08
C ALA A 824 16.75 -12.49 -22.49
N LEU A 825 16.70 -12.90 -23.76
CA LEU A 825 15.74 -13.87 -24.27
C LEU A 825 15.91 -15.27 -23.66
N GLN A 826 17.16 -15.69 -23.43
CA GLN A 826 17.47 -16.98 -22.78
C GLN A 826 17.07 -16.99 -21.30
N HIS A 827 17.36 -15.92 -20.55
CA HIS A 827 16.89 -15.78 -19.17
C HIS A 827 15.36 -15.68 -19.08
N PHE A 828 14.69 -15.10 -20.07
CA PHE A 828 13.23 -15.09 -20.14
C PHE A 828 12.66 -16.52 -20.20
N HIS A 829 13.22 -17.38 -21.05
CA HIS A 829 12.82 -18.80 -21.13
C HIS A 829 13.01 -19.50 -19.77
N TRP A 830 14.22 -19.42 -19.20
CA TRP A 830 14.53 -20.02 -17.89
C TRP A 830 13.67 -19.48 -16.75
N ALA A 831 13.20 -18.23 -16.83
CA ALA A 831 12.28 -17.64 -15.85
C ALA A 831 10.86 -18.21 -15.98
N VAL A 832 10.35 -18.41 -17.20
CA VAL A 832 9.06 -19.06 -17.44
C VAL A 832 9.08 -20.51 -16.93
N GLU A 833 10.12 -21.29 -17.27
CA GLU A 833 10.29 -22.66 -16.75
C GLU A 833 10.34 -22.70 -15.22
N ARG A 834 11.12 -21.80 -14.60
CA ARG A 834 11.20 -21.64 -13.14
C ARG A 834 9.83 -21.32 -12.54
N PHE A 835 9.04 -20.45 -13.16
CA PHE A 835 7.74 -20.03 -12.65
C PHE A 835 6.68 -21.13 -12.84
N GLN A 836 6.75 -21.89 -13.92
CA GLN A 836 5.94 -23.10 -14.11
C GLN A 836 6.23 -24.12 -13.00
N ALA A 837 7.51 -24.42 -12.73
CA ALA A 837 7.92 -25.33 -11.65
C ALA A 837 7.51 -24.82 -10.25
N MET A 838 7.60 -23.52 -9.99
CA MET A 838 7.17 -22.91 -8.73
C MET A 838 5.65 -22.86 -8.56
N SER A 839 4.87 -22.71 -9.65
CA SER A 839 3.41 -22.48 -9.62
C SER A 839 2.60 -23.56 -8.90
N ILE A 840 3.15 -24.78 -8.81
CA ILE A 840 2.57 -25.93 -8.11
C ILE A 840 2.46 -25.66 -6.60
N ARG A 841 3.40 -24.89 -6.03
CA ARG A 841 3.53 -24.64 -4.58
C ARG A 841 3.49 -23.16 -4.19
N ASN A 842 3.62 -22.27 -5.15
CA ASN A 842 3.69 -20.82 -4.98
C ASN A 842 2.57 -20.14 -5.80
N SER A 843 1.55 -19.64 -5.11
CA SER A 843 0.40 -18.95 -5.72
C SER A 843 0.78 -17.66 -6.45
N LEU A 844 1.81 -16.96 -5.99
CA LEU A 844 2.28 -15.73 -6.62
C LEU A 844 3.02 -16.01 -7.94
N ALA A 845 3.84 -17.07 -7.97
CA ALA A 845 4.43 -17.58 -9.21
C ALA A 845 3.34 -18.03 -10.20
N LYS A 846 2.27 -18.67 -9.72
CA LYS A 846 1.11 -19.05 -10.55
C LYS A 846 0.39 -17.85 -11.16
N ALA A 847 0.20 -16.76 -10.40
CA ALA A 847 -0.43 -15.54 -10.91
C ALA A 847 0.46 -14.84 -11.96
N ALA A 848 1.76 -14.75 -11.69
CA ALA A 848 2.73 -14.10 -12.59
C ALA A 848 2.86 -14.75 -13.97
N LEU A 849 2.55 -16.06 -14.14
CA LEU A 849 2.64 -16.74 -15.44
C LEU A 849 1.79 -16.08 -16.54
N GLY A 850 0.58 -15.62 -16.22
CA GLY A 850 -0.27 -14.92 -17.21
C GLY A 850 0.35 -13.59 -17.66
N VAL A 851 0.97 -12.86 -16.73
CA VAL A 851 1.70 -11.61 -17.01
C VAL A 851 2.94 -11.89 -17.87
N LEU A 852 3.71 -12.93 -17.55
CA LEU A 852 4.90 -13.32 -18.34
C LEU A 852 4.53 -13.73 -19.78
N HIS A 853 3.44 -14.48 -19.99
CA HIS A 853 2.99 -14.82 -21.35
C HIS A 853 2.57 -13.56 -22.15
N ALA A 854 1.84 -12.63 -21.53
CA ALA A 854 1.45 -11.37 -22.16
C ALA A 854 2.65 -10.47 -22.49
N ILE A 855 3.66 -10.41 -21.61
CA ILE A 855 4.93 -9.72 -21.86
C ILE A 855 5.68 -10.38 -23.02
N ARG A 856 5.78 -11.71 -23.05
CA ARG A 856 6.53 -12.43 -24.11
C ARG A 856 5.98 -12.13 -25.49
N LEU A 857 4.66 -12.17 -25.67
CA LEU A 857 3.99 -11.86 -26.92
C LEU A 857 4.34 -10.44 -27.43
N ARG A 858 4.47 -9.47 -26.52
CA ARG A 858 4.79 -8.07 -26.84
C ARG A 858 6.28 -7.87 -27.16
N LEU A 859 7.16 -8.58 -26.45
CA LEU A 859 8.58 -8.64 -26.75
C LEU A 859 8.84 -9.25 -28.13
N ASP A 860 8.22 -10.40 -28.44
CA ASP A 860 8.34 -11.05 -29.74
C ASP A 860 7.82 -10.15 -30.88
N ARG A 861 6.66 -9.50 -30.72
CA ARG A 861 6.15 -8.52 -31.71
C ARG A 861 7.15 -7.37 -31.97
N SER A 862 7.63 -6.70 -30.91
CA SER A 862 8.56 -5.55 -31.02
C SER A 862 9.87 -5.92 -31.74
N LEU A 863 10.38 -7.14 -31.53
CA LEU A 863 11.59 -7.64 -32.20
C LEU A 863 11.34 -8.11 -33.64
N LEU A 864 10.16 -8.70 -33.93
CA LEU A 864 9.82 -9.22 -35.27
C LEU A 864 9.60 -8.10 -36.29
N ASP A 865 8.95 -7.00 -35.91
CA ASP A 865 8.67 -5.91 -36.86
C ASP A 865 9.94 -5.11 -37.21
N ASN A 866 10.87 -4.98 -36.25
CA ASN A 866 12.19 -4.42 -36.48
C ASN A 866 13.05 -5.26 -37.46
N ASN A 867 12.96 -6.59 -37.42
CA ASN A 867 13.67 -7.46 -38.38
C ASN A 867 13.14 -7.35 -39.82
N LYS A 868 11.88 -6.93 -40.03
CA LYS A 868 11.35 -6.65 -41.38
C LYS A 868 11.90 -5.34 -41.93
N ALA A 869 11.99 -4.30 -41.11
CA ALA A 869 12.49 -2.98 -41.52
C ALA A 869 13.91 -3.03 -42.11
N SER A 870 14.79 -3.88 -41.56
CA SER A 870 16.16 -4.09 -42.06
C SER A 870 16.28 -4.89 -43.37
N SER A 871 15.20 -5.49 -43.87
CA SER A 871 15.24 -6.37 -45.08
C SER A 871 15.01 -5.63 -46.41
N SER A 872 14.59 -4.37 -46.36
CA SER A 872 14.13 -3.59 -47.52
C SER A 872 15.27 -2.93 -48.32
N SER A 873 16.03 -3.74 -49.06
CA SER A 873 17.02 -3.22 -50.02
C SER A 873 16.34 -2.37 -51.11
N PRO A 874 16.83 -1.15 -51.42
CA PRO A 874 16.23 -0.31 -52.45
C PRO A 874 16.46 -0.89 -53.85
N ALA A 875 15.39 -1.01 -54.63
CA ALA A 875 15.45 -1.54 -55.98
C ALA A 875 16.28 -0.63 -56.92
N THR A 876 17.16 -1.25 -57.71
CA THR A 876 18.06 -0.55 -58.63
C THR A 876 17.30 0.13 -59.76
N ASN A 877 17.51 1.44 -59.93
CA ASN A 877 17.35 2.10 -61.23
C ASN A 877 18.73 2.51 -61.75
N SER A 878 19.00 2.20 -63.02
CA SER A 878 20.28 2.39 -63.70
C SER A 878 20.13 3.39 -64.86
N LEU A 879 21.23 3.65 -65.57
CA LEU A 879 21.48 4.73 -66.54
C LEU A 879 21.83 6.06 -65.85
N TRP A 880 22.86 6.81 -66.27
CA TRP A 880 23.50 6.84 -67.60
C TRP A 880 25.04 6.66 -67.56
N ASP A 881 25.63 6.30 -68.70
CA ASP A 881 27.08 6.17 -68.92
C ASP A 881 27.87 7.49 -68.82
N THR A 882 29.11 7.44 -68.32
CA THR A 882 30.30 7.67 -69.16
C THR A 882 31.63 7.36 -68.44
N THR A 883 32.54 6.70 -69.17
CA THR A 883 33.97 6.46 -68.85
C THR A 883 34.80 6.93 -70.07
N PRO A 884 36.15 6.81 -70.19
CA PRO A 884 37.19 6.21 -69.31
C PRO A 884 38.41 7.17 -69.13
N PRO A 885 39.65 6.74 -68.78
CA PRO A 885 40.18 5.50 -68.16
C PRO A 885 40.69 5.80 -66.71
N SER A 886 41.63 5.13 -66.01
CA SER A 886 42.62 4.03 -66.21
C SER A 886 43.05 3.52 -64.80
N ASN A 887 43.72 2.39 -64.54
CA ASN A 887 44.23 1.30 -65.39
C ASN A 887 44.37 -0.02 -64.56
N THR A 888 45.17 -0.98 -65.04
CA THR A 888 45.67 -2.21 -64.37
C THR A 888 46.41 -1.93 -63.03
N THR A 889 46.53 -2.89 -62.08
CA THR A 889 46.93 -4.31 -62.28
C THR A 889 46.44 -5.25 -61.18
N THR A 890 46.25 -6.53 -61.53
CA THR A 890 45.84 -7.65 -60.67
C THR A 890 47.00 -8.35 -59.94
N THR A 891 46.73 -8.96 -58.79
CA THR A 891 47.10 -10.38 -58.51
C THR A 891 46.32 -10.95 -57.32
N ASN A 892 46.14 -12.28 -57.31
CA ASN A 892 45.59 -13.07 -56.19
C ASN A 892 46.65 -13.23 -55.07
N THR A 893 46.44 -13.83 -53.88
CA THR A 893 45.63 -15.03 -53.56
C THR A 893 45.28 -15.09 -52.07
N SER A 894 44.31 -15.92 -51.72
CA SER A 894 43.96 -16.32 -50.36
C SER A 894 45.07 -17.13 -49.66
N ASN A 895 45.19 -17.02 -48.34
CA ASN A 895 44.81 -18.13 -47.44
C ASN A 895 44.98 -17.83 -45.93
N THR A 896 44.02 -18.35 -45.17
CA THR A 896 44.08 -18.93 -43.81
C THR A 896 45.10 -18.42 -42.77
N SER A 897 44.58 -18.04 -41.60
CA SER A 897 45.23 -18.18 -40.29
C SER A 897 45.72 -19.62 -40.04
N PRO A 898 46.61 -19.84 -39.05
CA PRO A 898 46.06 -20.42 -37.81
C PRO A 898 46.69 -19.87 -36.51
N ASP A 899 46.07 -20.27 -35.39
CA ASP A 899 46.61 -20.51 -34.05
C ASP A 899 47.68 -19.56 -33.45
N SER A 900 47.40 -18.77 -32.41
CA SER A 900 46.88 -19.07 -31.05
C SER A 900 47.99 -19.36 -30.01
N ASN A 901 47.98 -18.57 -28.93
CA ASN A 901 48.86 -18.46 -27.74
C ASN A 901 49.33 -16.99 -27.53
N ASP A 902 49.65 -16.50 -26.33
CA ASP A 902 49.21 -16.82 -24.95
C ASP A 902 49.74 -15.71 -24.00
N GLY A 903 49.05 -15.44 -22.88
CA GLY A 903 49.59 -14.82 -21.64
C GLY A 903 50.01 -13.32 -21.61
N GLY A 904 49.87 -12.68 -20.43
CA GLY A 904 50.50 -11.41 -20.05
C GLY A 904 49.85 -10.13 -20.60
N MET A 905 49.05 -9.31 -19.90
CA MET A 905 48.99 -8.86 -18.48
C MET A 905 50.05 -7.80 -18.10
N ILE A 906 49.61 -6.74 -17.37
CA ILE A 906 50.40 -5.62 -16.76
C ILE A 906 50.93 -4.60 -17.81
N SER A 907 50.96 -3.26 -17.63
CA SER A 907 50.23 -2.26 -16.81
C SER A 907 50.71 -0.83 -17.25
N GLU A 908 50.23 0.22 -16.58
CA GLU A 908 50.84 1.57 -16.43
C GLU A 908 50.96 2.54 -17.64
N TYR A 909 50.25 3.68 -17.49
CA TYR A 909 50.52 4.97 -18.17
C TYR A 909 51.83 5.60 -17.67
N PRO A 910 52.55 6.41 -18.48
CA PRO A 910 52.49 7.89 -18.32
C PRO A 910 52.81 8.66 -19.65
N PRO A 911 53.10 9.99 -19.65
CA PRO A 911 52.33 11.14 -19.12
C PRO A 911 52.13 12.29 -20.15
N LEU A 912 51.54 13.41 -19.71
CA LEU A 912 51.53 14.74 -20.37
C LEU A 912 52.90 15.45 -20.32
N PRO A 913 53.05 16.57 -21.05
CA PRO A 913 53.55 17.80 -20.43
C PRO A 913 52.74 19.08 -20.77
N ASP A 914 52.90 20.11 -19.94
CA ASP A 914 52.11 21.36 -19.89
C ASP A 914 52.61 22.50 -20.79
N THR A 915 51.80 23.56 -20.98
CA THR A 915 52.07 24.89 -20.37
C THR A 915 51.02 26.00 -20.66
N ASN A 916 50.61 26.70 -19.60
CA ASN A 916 50.44 28.17 -19.39
C ASN A 916 50.35 29.13 -20.61
N THR A 917 49.54 30.21 -20.64
CA THR A 917 48.59 30.88 -19.70
C THR A 917 47.71 31.86 -20.57
N THR A 918 46.80 32.77 -20.12
CA THR A 918 46.64 33.55 -18.87
C THR A 918 45.19 34.09 -18.72
N THR A 919 44.93 34.85 -17.65
CA THR A 919 43.70 35.55 -17.21
C THR A 919 43.13 36.67 -18.12
N THR A 920 41.79 36.79 -18.15
CA THR A 920 41.02 38.01 -17.75
C THR A 920 39.57 37.63 -17.39
N SER A 921 38.76 38.55 -16.87
CA SER A 921 37.52 38.27 -16.12
C SER A 921 36.20 38.79 -16.75
N GLU A 922 35.10 38.27 -16.18
CA GLU A 922 33.79 38.91 -15.96
C GLU A 922 32.77 39.18 -17.12
N GLU A 923 31.53 38.77 -16.79
CA GLU A 923 30.21 39.39 -17.06
C GLU A 923 29.60 39.47 -18.49
N ASP A 924 28.49 38.72 -18.62
CA ASP A 924 27.14 39.20 -18.99
C ASP A 924 26.54 39.18 -20.43
N HIS A 925 25.37 38.54 -20.46
CA HIS A 925 24.11 38.86 -21.16
C HIS A 925 23.91 38.72 -22.69
N HIS A 926 22.97 37.82 -23.01
CA HIS A 926 22.12 37.76 -24.23
C HIS A 926 22.83 37.42 -25.58
N GLN A 927 22.14 36.98 -26.64
CA GLN A 927 20.70 36.90 -26.92
C GLN A 927 20.30 35.63 -27.73
N PHE A 928 19.00 35.47 -27.98
CA PHE A 928 18.34 34.47 -28.84
C PHE A 928 18.60 34.67 -30.36
N ASP A 929 18.02 33.75 -31.16
CA ASP A 929 17.78 33.82 -32.62
C ASP A 929 18.98 33.53 -33.56
N THR A 930 18.84 32.84 -34.71
CA THR A 930 17.68 32.12 -35.30
C THR A 930 18.10 30.93 -36.20
N GLU A 931 17.10 30.10 -36.55
CA GLU A 931 17.03 29.06 -37.59
C GLU A 931 18.17 28.86 -38.61
N THR A 932 18.53 27.58 -38.82
CA THR A 932 18.61 27.02 -40.19
C THR A 932 17.87 25.70 -40.26
N GLN A 933 16.86 25.62 -41.13
CA GLN A 933 16.12 24.38 -41.39
C GLN A 933 16.98 23.39 -42.20
N SER A 934 17.07 22.14 -41.75
CA SER A 934 17.52 21.02 -42.59
C SER A 934 16.53 19.87 -42.46
N ASN A 935 15.81 19.60 -43.54
CA ASN A 935 14.69 18.66 -43.54
C ASN A 935 15.21 17.22 -43.74
N SER A 936 15.23 16.41 -42.68
CA SER A 936 15.58 15.00 -42.74
C SER A 936 14.53 14.14 -42.04
N ASN A 937 13.50 13.72 -42.79
CA ASN A 937 12.48 12.78 -42.33
C ASN A 937 13.12 11.42 -42.02
N ASN A 938 13.46 11.19 -40.76
CA ASN A 938 13.99 9.91 -40.30
C ASN A 938 12.85 9.09 -39.68
N ASN A 939 12.00 8.51 -40.54
CA ASN A 939 10.84 7.71 -40.15
C ASN A 939 11.28 6.38 -39.50
N ASN A 940 11.58 6.42 -38.21
CA ASN A 940 11.83 5.23 -37.41
C ASN A 940 10.48 4.58 -37.04
N PHE A 941 10.21 3.40 -37.58
CA PHE A 941 9.05 2.60 -37.17
C PHE A 941 9.39 1.89 -35.84
N ASP A 942 8.74 2.33 -34.77
CA ASP A 942 8.59 1.67 -33.47
C ASP A 942 7.13 1.93 -33.00
N PHE A 943 6.81 1.75 -31.70
CA PHE A 943 5.50 2.10 -31.13
C PHE A 943 5.01 3.49 -31.59
N SER A 944 3.74 3.62 -31.98
CA SER A 944 3.19 4.86 -32.56
C SER A 944 2.86 5.93 -31.50
N PHE A 945 3.88 6.34 -30.74
CA PHE A 945 3.80 7.45 -29.80
C PHE A 945 3.69 8.80 -30.56
N PRO A 946 3.02 9.81 -29.97
CA PRO A 946 3.13 11.19 -30.43
C PRO A 946 4.60 11.64 -30.49
N THR A 947 4.95 12.50 -31.45
CA THR A 947 6.33 13.05 -31.59
C THR A 947 6.83 13.81 -30.36
N ASN A 948 5.90 14.23 -29.50
CA ASN A 948 6.14 15.01 -28.29
C ASN A 948 5.71 14.20 -27.03
N PHE A 949 5.78 12.87 -27.07
CA PHE A 949 5.42 12.02 -25.93
C PHE A 949 6.38 12.24 -24.75
N ASP A 950 5.83 12.60 -23.59
CA ASP A 950 6.60 12.90 -22.38
C ASP A 950 6.97 11.63 -21.63
N TRP A 951 8.19 11.14 -21.86
CA TRP A 951 8.76 10.01 -21.14
C TRP A 951 8.95 10.23 -19.64
N SER A 952 8.87 11.48 -19.14
CA SER A 952 8.90 11.78 -17.71
C SER A 952 7.53 11.66 -17.02
N SER A 953 6.44 11.48 -17.78
CA SER A 953 5.10 11.26 -17.23
C SER A 953 4.80 9.79 -16.88
N VAL A 954 5.71 8.85 -17.17
CA VAL A 954 5.54 7.41 -16.93
C VAL A 954 6.13 7.02 -15.57
N GLN A 955 5.36 6.34 -14.73
CA GLN A 955 5.79 5.95 -13.38
C GLN A 955 6.87 4.84 -13.37
N PRO A 956 7.74 4.81 -12.35
CA PRO A 956 8.65 3.69 -12.11
C PRO A 956 7.91 2.34 -11.95
N ILE A 957 8.53 1.25 -12.43
CA ILE A 957 7.86 -0.06 -12.57
C ILE A 957 7.94 -0.90 -11.29
N PHE A 958 6.85 -1.01 -10.54
CA PHE A 958 6.79 -1.81 -9.32
C PHE A 958 6.07 -3.16 -9.54
N ALA A 959 6.54 -3.96 -10.50
CA ALA A 959 5.87 -5.20 -10.94
C ALA A 959 5.40 -6.13 -9.80
N THR A 960 6.22 -6.37 -8.78
CA THR A 960 5.81 -7.16 -7.62
C THR A 960 4.73 -6.50 -6.75
N ASN A 961 4.68 -5.16 -6.65
CA ASN A 961 3.56 -4.43 -6.04
C ASN A 961 2.30 -4.54 -6.92
N ASP A 962 2.43 -4.29 -8.22
CA ASP A 962 1.30 -4.32 -9.17
C ASP A 962 0.62 -5.70 -9.17
N LEU A 963 1.39 -6.79 -9.08
CA LEU A 963 0.86 -8.15 -8.93
C LEU A 963 0.19 -8.41 -7.56
N LEU A 964 0.73 -7.85 -6.47
CA LEU A 964 0.23 -8.09 -5.10
C LEU A 964 -0.96 -7.19 -4.70
N TYR A 965 -1.07 -6.00 -5.27
CA TYR A 965 -2.00 -4.96 -4.82
C TYR A 965 -2.79 -4.33 -5.97
N GLY A 966 -2.15 -4.11 -7.11
CA GLY A 966 -2.79 -3.74 -8.38
C GLY A 966 -3.53 -4.89 -9.05
N ASN A 967 -3.46 -6.13 -8.55
CA ASN A 967 -4.07 -7.32 -9.15
C ASN A 967 -3.64 -7.59 -10.61
N LEU A 968 -2.44 -7.15 -11.00
CA LEU A 968 -1.90 -7.27 -12.35
C LEU A 968 -2.00 -8.70 -12.87
N SER A 969 -2.70 -8.87 -13.99
CA SER A 969 -2.88 -10.14 -14.69
C SER A 969 -2.79 -9.94 -16.20
N GLY A 970 -2.50 -11.02 -16.93
CA GLY A 970 -2.59 -11.04 -18.39
C GLY A 970 -3.81 -11.85 -18.82
N THR A 971 -4.63 -11.29 -19.71
CA THR A 971 -5.86 -11.92 -20.21
C THR A 971 -5.93 -11.92 -21.74
N THR A 972 -6.64 -12.90 -22.31
CA THR A 972 -6.84 -13.06 -23.76
C THR A 972 -8.16 -12.43 -24.20
N VAL A 973 -8.12 -11.48 -25.14
CA VAL A 973 -9.32 -10.89 -25.74
C VAL A 973 -9.69 -11.66 -27.01
N ALA A 974 -10.96 -12.09 -27.10
CA ALA A 974 -11.49 -12.71 -28.31
C ALA A 974 -11.89 -11.65 -29.34
N VAL A 975 -11.24 -11.63 -30.50
CA VAL A 975 -11.52 -10.66 -31.58
C VAL A 975 -12.88 -10.97 -32.21
N GLY A 976 -13.88 -10.13 -31.90
CA GLY A 976 -15.27 -10.34 -32.32
C GLY A 976 -15.56 -9.91 -33.76
N THR A 977 -15.43 -10.83 -34.72
CA THR A 977 -16.12 -10.69 -36.02
C THR A 977 -17.63 -10.84 -35.83
N GLY A 978 -18.41 -9.86 -36.27
CA GLY A 978 -19.81 -9.70 -35.87
C GLY A 978 -20.82 -10.73 -36.39
N THR A 979 -22.00 -10.71 -35.78
CA THR A 979 -23.22 -11.50 -36.06
C THR A 979 -23.16 -13.00 -35.69
N GLY A 980 -23.93 -13.39 -34.68
CA GLY A 980 -24.10 -14.78 -34.24
C GLY A 980 -24.70 -14.85 -32.84
N THR A 981 -25.82 -15.56 -32.66
CA THR A 981 -26.50 -15.68 -31.36
C THR A 981 -26.01 -16.87 -30.55
N GLY A 982 -25.43 -16.60 -29.39
CA GLY A 982 -25.53 -17.45 -28.20
C GLY A 982 -24.80 -18.80 -28.20
N SER A 983 -23.69 -18.86 -27.47
CA SER A 983 -23.38 -20.01 -26.61
C SER A 983 -22.49 -19.57 -25.45
N SER A 984 -22.77 -20.08 -24.25
CA SER A 984 -21.95 -19.88 -23.06
C SER A 984 -21.57 -21.24 -22.48
N ASP A 985 -20.50 -21.85 -22.98
CA ASP A 985 -19.91 -23.05 -22.40
C ASP A 985 -18.42 -23.17 -22.76
N LEU A 986 -17.56 -22.68 -21.86
CA LEU A 986 -16.20 -23.20 -21.69
C LEU A 986 -15.70 -22.98 -20.24
N MET A 987 -16.51 -23.43 -19.29
CA MET A 987 -16.09 -23.49 -17.89
C MET A 987 -15.04 -24.60 -17.67
N THR A 988 -13.95 -24.22 -17.00
CA THR A 988 -13.13 -25.06 -16.12
C THR A 988 -13.06 -26.57 -16.42
N ASN A 989 -11.98 -27.01 -17.05
CA ASN A 989 -11.36 -28.28 -16.68
C ASN A 989 -9.84 -28.10 -16.58
N GLY A 990 -9.25 -28.74 -15.57
CA GLY A 990 -7.82 -28.72 -15.32
C GLY A 990 -7.11 -29.86 -16.04
N ASP A 991 -7.09 -29.80 -17.37
CA ASP A 991 -6.21 -30.60 -18.22
C ASP A 991 -5.21 -29.69 -18.94
N THR A 992 -4.12 -30.26 -19.42
CA THR A 992 -2.96 -29.58 -20.00
C THR A 992 -3.30 -28.38 -20.89
N ILE A 993 -2.71 -27.21 -20.59
CA ILE A 993 -2.37 -26.25 -21.64
C ILE A 993 -1.49 -27.03 -22.62
N ASN A 994 -2.04 -27.37 -23.78
CA ASN A 994 -1.33 -28.21 -24.74
C ASN A 994 -0.01 -27.54 -25.13
N THR A 995 1.02 -28.36 -25.25
CA THR A 995 2.39 -27.92 -25.52
C THR A 995 2.46 -27.14 -26.82
N THR A 996 2.46 -25.81 -26.76
CA THR A 996 3.10 -24.97 -27.76
C THR A 996 4.58 -25.26 -27.66
N SER A 997 5.07 -26.16 -28.52
CA SER A 997 6.47 -26.56 -28.55
C SER A 997 7.33 -25.35 -28.89
N TRP A 998 8.19 -24.95 -27.96
CA TRP A 998 9.30 -24.06 -28.25
C TRP A 998 10.12 -24.68 -29.40
N THR A 999 10.35 -23.90 -30.44
CA THR A 999 11.35 -24.24 -31.46
C THR A 999 12.75 -24.06 -30.89
N ASP A 1000 13.77 -24.73 -31.43
CA ASP A 1000 15.17 -24.56 -30.97
C ASP A 1000 15.67 -23.11 -31.14
N ASP A 1001 15.06 -22.33 -32.03
CA ASP A 1001 15.29 -20.89 -32.23
C ASP A 1001 14.50 -19.98 -31.26
N GLY A 1002 13.69 -20.56 -30.36
CA GLY A 1002 12.99 -19.83 -29.28
C GLY A 1002 11.81 -18.95 -29.72
N LEU A 1003 11.28 -19.16 -30.93
CA LEU A 1003 10.12 -18.44 -31.48
C LEU A 1003 8.83 -19.26 -31.36
N LEU A 1004 7.73 -18.58 -31.03
CA LEU A 1004 6.36 -19.09 -31.19
C LEU A 1004 5.95 -19.03 -32.66
N GLU A 1005 5.26 -20.07 -33.15
CA GLU A 1005 4.59 -19.97 -34.46
C GLU A 1005 3.52 -18.86 -34.43
N ALA A 1006 3.50 -18.01 -35.45
CA ALA A 1006 2.58 -16.88 -35.57
C ALA A 1006 1.15 -17.34 -35.97
N GLY A 1007 0.50 -18.06 -35.05
CA GLY A 1007 -0.82 -18.66 -35.23
C GLY A 1007 -1.91 -18.03 -34.35
N THR A 1008 -2.99 -17.60 -35.00
CA THR A 1008 -4.23 -17.02 -34.42
C THR A 1008 -4.10 -15.62 -33.79
N GLY A 1009 -5.02 -14.73 -34.15
CA GLY A 1009 -5.10 -13.35 -33.66
C GLY A 1009 -5.72 -13.26 -32.27
N ILE A 1010 -4.97 -13.69 -31.25
CA ILE A 1010 -5.32 -13.51 -29.84
C ILE A 1010 -4.53 -12.33 -29.31
N ASP A 1011 -5.20 -11.21 -29.02
CA ASP A 1011 -4.57 -10.08 -28.35
C ASP A 1011 -4.61 -10.23 -26.83
N TRP A 1012 -3.48 -9.90 -26.20
CA TRP A 1012 -3.30 -9.97 -24.76
C TRP A 1012 -3.28 -8.57 -24.14
N GLN A 1013 -4.16 -8.33 -23.18
CA GLN A 1013 -4.20 -7.11 -22.39
C GLN A 1013 -3.69 -7.38 -20.97
N PHE A 1014 -3.18 -6.33 -20.33
CA PHE A 1014 -2.89 -6.33 -18.90
C PHE A 1014 -4.12 -5.79 -18.16
N GLU A 1015 -4.68 -6.58 -17.25
CA GLU A 1015 -5.81 -6.18 -16.41
C GLU A 1015 -5.34 -5.92 -14.97
N GLY A 1016 -5.85 -4.85 -14.34
CA GLY A 1016 -5.58 -4.52 -12.94
C GLY A 1016 -6.13 -3.16 -12.48
N ASP A 1017 -6.00 -2.94 -11.17
CA ASP A 1017 -6.34 -1.74 -10.39
C ASP A 1017 -5.09 -0.82 -10.29
N PHE A 1018 -4.47 -0.52 -11.44
CA PHE A 1018 -3.22 0.25 -11.58
C PHE A 1018 -3.40 1.54 -12.40
N GLY A 1019 -2.54 2.53 -12.17
CA GLY A 1019 -2.67 3.90 -12.69
C GLY A 1019 -2.58 4.04 -14.21
N SER A 1020 -3.21 5.09 -14.75
CA SER A 1020 -3.19 5.44 -16.19
C SER A 1020 -1.79 5.76 -16.71
N ASP A 1021 -0.91 6.20 -15.81
CA ASP A 1021 0.51 6.56 -15.97
C ASP A 1021 1.50 5.38 -15.85
N THR A 1022 0.99 4.15 -15.69
CA THR A 1022 1.83 2.94 -15.55
C THR A 1022 2.22 2.30 -16.87
N VAL A 1023 3.36 1.60 -16.88
CA VAL A 1023 3.86 0.84 -18.05
C VAL A 1023 2.84 -0.17 -18.60
N TRP A 1024 1.99 -0.73 -17.74
CA TRP A 1024 0.94 -1.69 -18.12
C TRP A 1024 -0.12 -1.04 -19.00
N ASN A 1025 -0.54 0.18 -18.65
CA ASN A 1025 -1.43 0.98 -19.48
C ASN A 1025 -0.73 1.57 -20.71
N LEU A 1026 0.56 1.91 -20.63
CA LEU A 1026 1.37 2.26 -21.81
C LEU A 1026 1.34 1.13 -22.85
N PHE A 1027 1.56 -0.12 -22.43
CA PHE A 1027 1.47 -1.28 -23.29
C PHE A 1027 0.04 -1.54 -23.82
N ASN A 1028 -1.00 -1.34 -23.01
CA ASN A 1028 -2.39 -1.51 -23.46
C ASN A 1028 -2.78 -0.48 -24.52
N ASN A 1029 -2.43 0.79 -24.32
CA ASN A 1029 -2.83 1.91 -25.19
C ASN A 1029 -2.01 2.00 -26.48
N PHE A 1030 -0.74 1.60 -26.45
CA PHE A 1030 0.15 1.56 -27.60
C PHE A 1030 0.57 0.11 -27.87
N PRO A 1031 -0.26 -0.71 -28.54
CA PRO A 1031 0.20 -2.00 -29.04
C PRO A 1031 1.27 -1.80 -30.14
N PRO A 1032 2.28 -2.69 -30.25
CA PRO A 1032 3.11 -2.72 -31.45
C PRO A 1032 2.22 -2.94 -32.68
N VAL A 1033 2.38 -2.09 -33.69
CA VAL A 1033 1.41 -1.91 -34.78
C VAL A 1033 1.40 -3.13 -35.70
N GLY A 1034 0.26 -3.83 -35.74
CA GLY A 1034 0.05 -4.99 -36.61
C GLY A 1034 0.01 -4.63 -38.11
N LEU A 1035 0.32 -5.64 -38.92
CA LEU A 1035 0.33 -5.63 -40.40
C LEU A 1035 -1.03 -5.32 -41.03
#